data_AF-A0A5B7SUF8-F1
#
_entry.id   AF-A0A5B7SUF8-F1
#
_cell.length_a   1.000
_cell.length_b   1.000
_cell.length_c   1.000
_cell.angle_alpha   90.00
_cell.angle_beta   90.00
_cell.angle_gamma   90.00
#
_symmetry.space_group_name_H-M   'P 1'
#
loop_
_entity.id
_entity.type
_entity.pdbx_description
1 polymer ?
#
loop_
_entity_poly.entity_id
_entity_poly.type
_entity_poly.pdbx_seq_one_letter_code
_entity_poly.pdbx_strand_id
1 'polypeptide(L)'
;MTNTNYQVGGIWSNLSEDNFFNINENQTASMWLYFGSYKNSSYPDSLFPGDGMAFVMHNDPRGTNAHSIGKDKDGNTKPGNGETLGVWGTDWNWNETNPANIAKNAVQNSLAIEFDTFINKLTTYKDISGEGVSFDAQGINGQHIAIGYPGNPSDGTYPISTYFHNTIKKPAGDTSNGPATKNYFTMLHLAATDNLNLVDNNWHHLTIQWTKPTTNSNLGTITYKYDDKNPDGTPTNSAKIASTIVDTNQFKTTNGKLYWGFTGSTGKYTENNLLVFESLPSFVDAQASANIHNDTEDTEVKAGDHVNANDDITYNYNLKYIGWTREWTNIKTRMQIPDNVTFTSGEINYANGKKEIIPSSVFADTTDPNYLNYQLLQTLNKDNRTATISLHGKAAKTTTNTLTVPSAHAHFDGDNLITDTDAPSFIIDPKSITLESSTPYIIKIKKGEDAQIKAHVSYLGTSATPDLTKLTVYQKVGDQDFTAQKGIIDSAGNFTLNIPNSQLNESSTPVSFYVKDDSGILGQTNTLERTIQIGGTVYFGEVSSNVKFQNINFGNKNRLVPRIDDWNVHVIDSREKGSSWTVQASASQLINTNTKRPFDGNLVFKQTPESHPINLSNTTTIAQYTKPDDSTETNNITLPWTNQNGILLSLNDNVNPAGQYNGVISWTLLDSIVNH
;
A
#
# COMPACT_ATOMS: atom_id res chain seq x y z
N MET A 1 -34.78 -1.21 -12.65
CA MET A 1 -36.19 -0.93 -12.31
C MET A 1 -36.90 -0.14 -13.42
N THR A 2 -36.22 0.82 -14.07
CA THR A 2 -36.72 1.58 -15.23
C THR A 2 -35.64 1.62 -16.33
N ASN A 3 -36.03 1.78 -17.60
CA ASN A 3 -35.12 1.86 -18.76
C ASN A 3 -35.62 2.72 -19.95
N THR A 4 -36.81 3.32 -19.87
CA THR A 4 -37.33 4.29 -20.85
C THR A 4 -37.98 5.49 -20.16
N ASN A 5 -38.41 6.50 -20.93
CA ASN A 5 -39.08 7.71 -20.41
C ASN A 5 -40.43 7.39 -19.76
N TYR A 6 -40.84 8.22 -18.79
CA TYR A 6 -42.14 8.16 -18.11
C TYR A 6 -42.48 6.78 -17.52
N GLN A 7 -41.48 6.08 -16.98
CA GLN A 7 -41.65 4.79 -16.32
C GLN A 7 -41.60 4.96 -14.80
N VAL A 8 -42.29 4.05 -14.13
CA VAL A 8 -42.22 3.87 -12.68
C VAL A 8 -42.11 2.38 -12.42
N GLY A 9 -41.16 2.00 -11.58
CA GLY A 9 -41.00 0.63 -11.13
C GLY A 9 -40.84 0.58 -9.62
N GLY A 10 -41.13 -0.57 -9.03
CA GLY A 10 -40.73 -0.83 -7.66
C GLY A 10 -40.68 -2.31 -7.35
N ILE A 11 -39.99 -2.60 -6.26
CA ILE A 11 -39.84 -3.92 -5.67
C ILE A 11 -40.14 -3.81 -4.19
N TRP A 12 -41.01 -4.68 -3.69
CA TRP A 12 -41.45 -4.68 -2.31
C TRP A 12 -41.15 -6.04 -1.66
N SER A 13 -40.81 -5.98 -0.38
CA SER A 13 -40.70 -7.16 0.47
C SER A 13 -42.05 -7.89 0.59
N ASN A 14 -42.02 -9.14 1.06
CA ASN A 14 -43.23 -9.93 1.24
C ASN A 14 -43.42 -10.31 2.71
N LEU A 15 -44.34 -9.61 3.39
CA LEU A 15 -44.65 -9.85 4.80
C LEU A 15 -45.08 -11.31 5.09
N SER A 16 -45.73 -11.99 4.14
CA SER A 16 -46.23 -13.36 4.32
C SER A 16 -45.14 -14.42 4.23
N GLU A 17 -43.98 -14.08 3.66
CA GLU A 17 -42.80 -14.94 3.54
C GLU A 17 -41.71 -14.56 4.56
N ASP A 18 -42.14 -13.90 5.66
CA ASP A 18 -41.29 -13.37 6.72
C ASP A 18 -40.18 -12.41 6.23
N ASN A 19 -40.43 -11.68 5.13
CA ASN A 19 -39.56 -10.62 4.63
C ASN A 19 -40.15 -9.23 4.94
N PHE A 20 -39.80 -8.65 6.09
CA PHE A 20 -40.42 -7.43 6.61
C PHE A 20 -39.46 -6.58 7.43
N PHE A 21 -39.48 -5.25 7.31
CA PHE A 21 -38.69 -4.44 8.25
C PHE A 21 -39.36 -4.42 9.62
N ASN A 22 -38.65 -4.80 10.69
CA ASN A 22 -39.19 -4.79 12.07
C ASN A 22 -38.68 -3.62 12.91
N ILE A 23 -39.45 -2.53 12.99
CA ILE A 23 -39.03 -1.32 13.70
C ILE A 23 -38.84 -1.50 15.22
N ASN A 24 -39.26 -2.62 15.79
CA ASN A 24 -39.06 -2.98 17.20
C ASN A 24 -37.69 -3.60 17.48
N GLU A 25 -36.87 -3.86 16.46
CA GLU A 25 -35.52 -4.41 16.59
C GLU A 25 -34.49 -3.56 15.84
N ASN A 26 -33.28 -3.50 16.38
CA ASN A 26 -32.16 -2.92 15.63
C ASN A 26 -31.92 -3.74 14.37
N GLN A 27 -31.69 -3.07 13.24
CA GLN A 27 -31.50 -3.74 11.95
C GLN A 27 -30.52 -2.96 11.07
N THR A 28 -29.81 -3.71 10.25
CA THR A 28 -28.98 -3.15 9.18
C THR A 28 -29.44 -3.74 7.84
N ALA A 29 -29.37 -2.93 6.79
CA ALA A 29 -29.55 -3.35 5.41
C ALA A 29 -28.41 -2.75 4.58
N SER A 30 -27.83 -3.54 3.68
CA SER A 30 -26.77 -3.09 2.79
C SER A 30 -27.03 -3.52 1.34
N MET A 31 -26.70 -2.64 0.41
CA MET A 31 -26.93 -2.83 -1.02
C MET A 31 -26.00 -1.95 -1.86
N TRP A 32 -25.82 -2.34 -3.11
CA TRP A 32 -25.13 -1.56 -4.12
C TRP A 32 -26.14 -0.88 -5.04
N LEU A 33 -25.96 0.42 -5.29
CA LEU A 33 -26.79 1.23 -6.17
C LEU A 33 -26.00 1.66 -7.41
N TYR A 34 -26.67 1.73 -8.57
CA TYR A 34 -26.08 2.25 -9.80
C TYR A 34 -27.12 3.08 -10.56
N PHE A 35 -26.75 4.33 -10.86
CA PHE A 35 -27.61 5.33 -11.51
C PHE A 35 -27.28 5.56 -12.99
N GLY A 36 -26.26 4.87 -13.53
CA GLY A 36 -25.86 5.04 -14.93
C GLY A 36 -24.77 6.09 -15.16
N SER A 37 -24.73 6.59 -16.38
CA SER A 37 -23.75 7.59 -16.85
C SER A 37 -24.45 8.68 -17.66
N TYR A 38 -23.89 9.89 -17.66
CA TYR A 38 -24.28 10.92 -18.63
C TYR A 38 -24.08 10.40 -20.07
N LYS A 39 -25.11 10.49 -20.91
CA LYS A 39 -25.03 10.04 -22.32
C LYS A 39 -24.28 11.08 -23.16
N ASN A 40 -23.38 10.59 -24.00
CA ASN A 40 -22.47 11.36 -24.89
C ASN A 40 -23.18 12.46 -25.71
N SER A 41 -22.46 13.54 -26.02
CA SER A 41 -22.86 14.75 -26.78
C SER A 41 -23.46 14.54 -28.18
N SER A 42 -23.54 13.30 -28.68
CA SER A 42 -24.14 12.97 -29.97
C SER A 42 -25.68 12.80 -29.95
N TYR A 43 -26.31 12.84 -28.77
CA TYR A 43 -27.77 12.77 -28.60
C TYR A 43 -28.29 14.04 -27.89
N PRO A 44 -28.92 15.00 -28.59
CA PRO A 44 -29.26 16.30 -28.03
C PRO A 44 -30.34 16.28 -26.93
N ASP A 45 -31.11 15.19 -26.80
CA ASP A 45 -32.11 15.00 -25.74
C ASP A 45 -31.56 14.28 -24.49
N SER A 46 -30.26 13.93 -24.45
CA SER A 46 -29.69 12.97 -23.50
C SER A 46 -28.81 13.55 -22.38
N LEU A 47 -28.93 14.85 -22.09
CA LEU A 47 -27.97 15.56 -21.24
C LEU A 47 -28.26 15.52 -19.73
N PHE A 48 -29.40 14.95 -19.30
CA PHE A 48 -29.75 14.88 -17.89
C PHE A 48 -30.21 13.46 -17.55
N PRO A 49 -29.50 12.70 -16.70
CA PRO A 49 -30.04 11.50 -16.09
C PRO A 49 -31.14 11.89 -15.10
N GLY A 50 -32.16 11.04 -14.96
CA GLY A 50 -33.28 11.27 -14.07
C GLY A 50 -34.26 10.09 -14.01
N ASP A 51 -35.02 9.96 -12.94
CA ASP A 51 -35.19 10.97 -11.87
C ASP A 51 -34.55 10.60 -10.52
N GLY A 52 -34.30 9.31 -10.30
CA GLY A 52 -33.70 8.76 -9.11
C GLY A 52 -34.35 7.44 -8.69
N MET A 53 -34.00 7.01 -7.48
CA MET A 53 -34.68 5.92 -6.78
C MET A 53 -34.87 6.26 -5.31
N ALA A 54 -35.74 5.53 -4.63
CA ALA A 54 -35.96 5.71 -3.21
C ALA A 54 -36.05 4.37 -2.49
N PHE A 55 -35.34 4.24 -1.37
CA PHE A 55 -35.60 3.20 -0.39
C PHE A 55 -36.80 3.61 0.45
N VAL A 56 -37.75 2.71 0.65
CA VAL A 56 -39.00 3.02 1.34
C VAL A 56 -39.32 1.94 2.37
N MET A 57 -39.71 2.36 3.57
CA MET A 57 -40.39 1.52 4.56
C MET A 57 -41.83 1.99 4.68
N HIS A 58 -42.82 1.10 4.56
CA HIS A 58 -44.22 1.50 4.63
C HIS A 58 -45.15 0.46 5.26
N ASN A 59 -46.28 0.96 5.73
CA ASN A 59 -47.47 0.19 6.06
C ASN A 59 -48.69 0.76 5.28
N ASP A 60 -48.45 1.10 4.02
CA ASP A 60 -49.49 1.48 3.07
C ASP A 60 -50.56 0.37 2.94
N PRO A 61 -51.86 0.71 3.03
CA PRO A 61 -52.95 -0.26 2.85
C PRO A 61 -52.95 -1.01 1.51
N ARG A 62 -52.25 -0.48 0.49
CA ARG A 62 -52.10 -1.11 -0.84
C ARG A 62 -51.09 -2.26 -0.83
N GLY A 63 -50.34 -2.47 0.26
CA GLY A 63 -49.34 -3.53 0.38
C GLY A 63 -48.31 -3.46 -0.75
N THR A 64 -48.04 -4.58 -1.42
CA THR A 64 -47.08 -4.65 -2.54
C THR A 64 -47.49 -3.86 -3.78
N ASN A 65 -48.66 -3.20 -3.79
CA ASN A 65 -49.08 -2.28 -4.86
C ASN A 65 -48.86 -0.81 -4.47
N ALA A 66 -48.14 -0.53 -3.39
CA ALA A 66 -47.86 0.83 -2.95
C ALA A 66 -46.98 1.57 -3.95
N HIS A 67 -47.49 2.67 -4.48
CA HIS A 67 -46.79 3.63 -5.35
C HIS A 67 -47.45 5.00 -5.22
N SER A 68 -46.73 6.07 -5.52
CA SER A 68 -47.39 7.36 -5.77
C SER A 68 -48.32 7.24 -6.98
N ILE A 69 -49.44 7.96 -6.94
CA ILE A 69 -50.45 7.96 -8.00
C ILE A 69 -50.91 9.38 -8.30
N GLY A 70 -51.11 9.71 -9.57
CA GLY A 70 -51.62 11.00 -10.00
C GLY A 70 -52.72 10.87 -11.05
N LYS A 71 -53.38 12.00 -11.32
CA LYS A 71 -54.32 12.12 -12.44
C LYS A 71 -53.60 12.80 -13.60
N ASP A 72 -53.54 12.14 -14.76
CA ASP A 72 -53.05 12.79 -15.96
C ASP A 72 -54.03 13.86 -16.47
N LYS A 73 -53.63 14.62 -17.49
CA LYS A 73 -54.45 15.67 -18.12
C LYS A 73 -55.83 15.19 -18.61
N ASP A 74 -56.00 13.89 -18.83
CA ASP A 74 -57.23 13.27 -19.31
C ASP A 74 -58.06 12.67 -18.14
N GLY A 75 -57.60 12.83 -16.90
CA GLY A 75 -58.27 12.38 -15.67
C GLY A 75 -58.03 10.91 -15.32
N ASN A 76 -57.14 10.22 -16.02
CA ASN A 76 -56.83 8.82 -15.74
C ASN A 76 -55.83 8.71 -14.59
N THR A 77 -56.01 7.70 -13.73
CA THR A 77 -55.02 7.40 -12.69
C THR A 77 -53.78 6.79 -13.33
N LYS A 78 -52.61 7.35 -13.03
CA LYS A 78 -51.30 6.86 -13.46
C LYS A 78 -50.34 6.77 -12.26
N PRO A 79 -49.35 5.88 -12.28
CA PRO A 79 -48.24 5.93 -11.32
C PRO A 79 -47.55 7.30 -11.38
N GLY A 80 -47.19 7.85 -10.22
CA GLY A 80 -46.43 9.10 -10.14
C GLY A 80 -45.00 8.87 -10.64
N ASN A 81 -44.63 9.54 -11.72
CA ASN A 81 -43.28 9.55 -12.28
C ASN A 81 -42.60 10.91 -12.02
N GLY A 82 -41.42 11.16 -12.61
CA GLY A 82 -40.75 12.45 -12.46
C GLY A 82 -40.19 12.65 -11.04
N GLU A 83 -40.32 13.87 -10.54
CA GLU A 83 -39.90 14.30 -9.19
C GLU A 83 -40.48 13.46 -8.05
N THR A 84 -41.49 12.63 -8.32
CA THR A 84 -42.09 11.82 -7.28
C THR A 84 -41.33 10.54 -6.95
N LEU A 85 -40.41 10.09 -7.82
CA LEU A 85 -39.65 8.84 -7.67
C LEU A 85 -40.51 7.57 -7.47
N GLY A 86 -41.81 7.64 -7.79
CA GLY A 86 -42.78 6.59 -7.48
C GLY A 86 -43.22 6.54 -6.01
N VAL A 87 -42.83 7.52 -5.17
CA VAL A 87 -43.10 7.55 -3.73
C VAL A 87 -43.87 8.79 -3.29
N TRP A 88 -43.38 9.98 -3.67
CA TRP A 88 -43.94 11.25 -3.23
C TRP A 88 -45.25 11.57 -3.94
N GLY A 89 -46.12 12.35 -3.30
CA GLY A 89 -47.42 12.72 -3.84
C GLY A 89 -47.29 13.52 -5.14
N THR A 90 -48.12 13.24 -6.14
CA THR A 90 -48.10 13.98 -7.41
C THR A 90 -48.81 15.34 -7.27
N ASP A 91 -48.23 16.41 -7.78
CA ASP A 91 -48.81 17.76 -7.87
C ASP A 91 -49.19 18.15 -9.32
N TRP A 92 -49.75 17.19 -10.06
CA TRP A 92 -50.06 17.31 -11.48
C TRP A 92 -51.30 18.18 -11.82
N ASN A 93 -51.53 19.21 -11.02
CA ASN A 93 -52.64 20.13 -11.18
C ASN A 93 -52.24 21.49 -10.61
N TRP A 94 -51.92 22.45 -11.48
CA TRP A 94 -51.58 23.82 -11.07
C TRP A 94 -52.72 24.59 -10.39
N ASN A 95 -53.94 24.03 -10.30
CA ASN A 95 -55.05 24.60 -9.54
C ASN A 95 -55.11 24.05 -8.10
N GLU A 96 -54.33 23.04 -7.75
CA GLU A 96 -54.30 22.47 -6.40
C GLU A 96 -53.65 23.45 -5.43
N THR A 97 -54.27 23.62 -4.27
CA THR A 97 -53.82 24.55 -3.22
C THR A 97 -53.65 23.87 -1.87
N ASN A 98 -54.12 22.63 -1.72
CA ASN A 98 -54.12 21.90 -0.47
C ASN A 98 -53.02 20.83 -0.44
N PRO A 99 -51.97 20.99 0.39
CA PRO A 99 -50.95 19.97 0.60
C PRO A 99 -51.49 18.58 0.97
N ALA A 100 -52.66 18.49 1.62
CA ALA A 100 -53.31 17.22 1.95
C ALA A 100 -53.68 16.38 0.73
N ASN A 101 -54.05 17.03 -0.38
CA ASN A 101 -54.36 16.31 -1.62
C ASN A 101 -53.11 15.77 -2.29
N ILE A 102 -51.97 16.45 -2.15
CA ILE A 102 -50.66 15.98 -2.61
C ILE A 102 -50.24 14.76 -1.78
N ALA A 103 -50.20 14.89 -0.46
CA ALA A 103 -49.78 13.81 0.44
C ALA A 103 -50.64 12.54 0.31
N LYS A 104 -51.95 12.67 0.08
CA LYS A 104 -52.87 11.53 -0.12
C LYS A 104 -52.50 10.64 -1.32
N ASN A 105 -51.84 11.23 -2.31
CA ASN A 105 -51.44 10.57 -3.54
C ASN A 105 -50.07 9.87 -3.42
N ALA A 106 -49.33 10.09 -2.34
CA ALA A 106 -48.04 9.47 -2.07
C ALA A 106 -48.19 8.01 -1.57
N VAL A 107 -47.07 7.32 -1.32
CA VAL A 107 -47.06 6.12 -0.48
C VAL A 107 -47.43 6.50 0.96
N GLN A 108 -48.40 5.83 1.54
CA GLN A 108 -48.99 6.16 2.83
C GLN A 108 -48.29 5.43 3.98
N ASN A 109 -48.33 6.03 5.18
CA ASN A 109 -47.77 5.48 6.41
C ASN A 109 -46.32 5.00 6.22
N SER A 110 -45.48 5.89 5.68
CA SER A 110 -44.17 5.54 5.15
C SER A 110 -43.09 6.55 5.52
N LEU A 111 -41.85 6.08 5.39
CA LEU A 111 -40.63 6.86 5.41
C LEU A 111 -39.83 6.47 4.16
N ALA A 112 -39.26 7.46 3.48
CA ALA A 112 -38.43 7.23 2.31
C ALA A 112 -37.07 7.90 2.47
N ILE A 113 -36.04 7.25 1.93
CA ILE A 113 -34.73 7.82 1.66
C ILE A 113 -34.62 7.90 0.14
N GLU A 114 -34.62 9.11 -0.40
CA GLU A 114 -34.47 9.32 -1.84
C GLU A 114 -33.00 9.47 -2.23
N PHE A 115 -32.71 9.08 -3.46
CA PHE A 115 -31.45 9.26 -4.14
C PHE A 115 -31.80 9.97 -5.46
N ASP A 116 -31.89 11.29 -5.38
CA ASP A 116 -32.42 12.14 -6.43
C ASP A 116 -31.30 12.59 -7.37
N THR A 117 -31.42 12.18 -8.62
CA THR A 117 -30.45 12.47 -9.68
C THR A 117 -30.89 13.64 -10.57
N PHE A 118 -32.12 14.14 -10.41
CA PHE A 118 -32.72 15.16 -11.25
C PHE A 118 -33.38 16.27 -10.44
N ILE A 119 -32.74 17.43 -10.46
CA ILE A 119 -33.12 18.56 -9.60
C ILE A 119 -34.38 19.29 -10.13
N ASN A 120 -35.48 19.20 -9.39
CA ASN A 120 -36.77 19.82 -9.68
C ASN A 120 -36.93 21.20 -9.02
N LYS A 121 -36.37 22.24 -9.65
CA LYS A 121 -36.26 23.61 -9.08
C LYS A 121 -37.05 24.71 -9.75
N LEU A 122 -37.87 24.37 -10.74
CA LEU A 122 -38.52 25.37 -11.54
C LEU A 122 -39.64 26.05 -10.74
N THR A 123 -39.66 27.38 -10.72
CA THR A 123 -40.63 28.16 -9.93
C THR A 123 -41.27 29.31 -10.71
N THR A 124 -40.88 29.51 -11.97
CA THR A 124 -41.41 30.60 -12.79
C THR A 124 -42.77 30.23 -13.37
N TYR A 125 -43.61 31.23 -13.66
CA TYR A 125 -44.95 30.99 -14.22
C TYR A 125 -44.95 30.14 -15.50
N LYS A 126 -43.92 30.29 -16.35
CA LYS A 126 -43.82 29.54 -17.61
C LYS A 126 -43.47 28.09 -17.38
N ASP A 127 -42.68 27.81 -16.35
CA ASP A 127 -42.20 26.45 -16.06
C ASP A 127 -43.22 25.60 -15.32
N ILE A 128 -44.07 26.22 -14.47
CA ILE A 128 -45.12 25.49 -13.76
C ILE A 128 -46.15 24.96 -14.77
N SER A 129 -46.02 23.69 -15.16
CA SER A 129 -46.85 23.00 -16.16
C SER A 129 -47.93 22.12 -15.53
N GLY A 130 -47.94 21.98 -14.20
CA GLY A 130 -48.80 21.01 -13.53
C GLY A 130 -48.39 19.57 -13.85
N GLU A 131 -47.08 19.32 -14.02
CA GLU A 131 -46.49 17.97 -14.16
C GLU A 131 -45.49 17.65 -13.05
N GLY A 132 -45.33 18.56 -12.08
CA GLY A 132 -44.38 18.44 -10.98
C GLY A 132 -42.95 18.78 -11.37
N VAL A 133 -42.45 19.92 -10.90
CA VAL A 133 -41.16 20.49 -11.31
C VAL A 133 -40.44 21.28 -10.21
N SER A 134 -40.88 21.16 -8.96
CA SER A 134 -40.57 22.15 -7.92
C SER A 134 -40.21 21.57 -6.55
N PHE A 135 -40.17 20.25 -6.34
CA PHE A 135 -39.91 19.68 -5.01
C PHE A 135 -38.59 20.15 -4.39
N ASP A 136 -37.56 20.40 -5.21
CA ASP A 136 -36.22 20.84 -4.79
C ASP A 136 -36.02 22.35 -4.77
N ALA A 137 -37.07 23.14 -5.00
CA ALA A 137 -36.96 24.59 -5.07
C ALA A 137 -36.50 25.24 -3.75
N GLN A 138 -36.49 24.50 -2.64
CA GLN A 138 -36.02 24.97 -1.33
C GLN A 138 -34.92 24.06 -0.76
N GLY A 139 -33.75 24.64 -0.46
CA GLY A 139 -32.72 24.01 0.37
C GLY A 139 -31.79 23.01 -0.30
N ILE A 140 -32.03 22.64 -1.56
CA ILE A 140 -31.19 21.74 -2.36
C ILE A 140 -30.46 22.54 -3.44
N ASN A 141 -29.26 22.13 -3.86
CA ASN A 141 -28.40 22.77 -4.87
C ASN A 141 -28.05 21.84 -6.04
N GLY A 142 -27.87 20.55 -5.77
CA GLY A 142 -27.42 19.52 -6.69
C GLY A 142 -28.23 18.22 -6.58
N GLN A 143 -27.73 17.15 -7.21
CA GLN A 143 -28.18 15.79 -6.90
C GLN A 143 -27.98 15.53 -5.42
N HIS A 144 -28.88 14.78 -4.80
CA HIS A 144 -28.92 14.72 -3.35
C HIS A 144 -29.51 13.41 -2.84
N ILE A 145 -29.25 13.16 -1.56
CA ILE A 145 -29.90 12.10 -0.79
C ILE A 145 -30.63 12.77 0.35
N ALA A 146 -31.91 12.47 0.55
CA ALA A 146 -32.69 13.04 1.64
C ALA A 146 -33.74 12.07 2.17
N ILE A 147 -34.22 12.36 3.37
CA ILE A 147 -35.20 11.55 4.08
C ILE A 147 -36.50 12.35 4.21
N GLY A 148 -37.64 11.69 4.13
CA GLY A 148 -38.91 12.34 4.43
C GLY A 148 -40.07 11.37 4.61
N TYR A 149 -41.25 11.95 4.87
CA TYR A 149 -42.50 11.22 5.09
C TYR A 149 -43.45 11.47 3.91
N PRO A 150 -43.54 10.55 2.93
CA PRO A 150 -44.32 10.78 1.72
C PRO A 150 -45.81 11.06 2.00
N GLY A 151 -46.40 10.38 2.98
CA GLY A 151 -47.82 10.55 3.32
C GLY A 151 -48.17 11.75 4.20
N ASN A 152 -47.21 12.62 4.56
CA ASN A 152 -47.42 13.68 5.56
C ASN A 152 -47.71 15.05 4.93
N PRO A 153 -48.96 15.56 5.01
CA PRO A 153 -49.28 16.91 4.54
C PRO A 153 -48.78 18.02 5.46
N SER A 154 -48.73 19.23 4.93
CA SER A 154 -48.57 20.46 5.70
C SER A 154 -49.92 21.07 6.09
N ASP A 155 -50.71 20.32 6.86
CA ASP A 155 -52.04 20.74 7.36
C ASP A 155 -52.15 20.74 8.91
N GLY A 156 -51.04 20.46 9.61
CA GLY A 156 -50.97 20.40 11.07
C GLY A 156 -51.36 19.06 11.68
N THR A 157 -51.69 18.03 10.88
CA THR A 157 -52.01 16.69 11.37
C THR A 157 -50.77 15.95 11.91
N TYR A 158 -49.58 16.27 11.39
CA TYR A 158 -48.32 15.63 11.75
C TYR A 158 -47.30 16.64 12.29
N PRO A 159 -46.37 16.22 13.16
CA PRO A 159 -45.33 17.10 13.69
C PRO A 159 -44.31 17.55 12.63
N ILE A 160 -44.19 16.80 11.53
CA ILE A 160 -43.30 17.11 10.40
C ILE A 160 -44.14 17.16 9.12
N SER A 161 -44.14 18.33 8.48
CA SER A 161 -44.81 18.59 7.20
C SER A 161 -43.87 18.33 6.03
N THR A 162 -44.34 17.61 4.99
CA THR A 162 -43.53 17.33 3.79
C THR A 162 -43.77 18.34 2.67
N TYR A 163 -45.03 18.65 2.32
CA TYR A 163 -45.37 19.48 1.14
C TYR A 163 -45.76 20.92 1.48
N PHE A 164 -45.14 21.90 0.85
CA PHE A 164 -45.43 23.32 1.06
C PHE A 164 -46.04 23.94 -0.18
N HIS A 165 -47.25 24.49 -0.03
CA HIS A 165 -47.97 25.17 -1.10
C HIS A 165 -47.33 26.51 -1.43
N ASN A 166 -47.13 26.75 -2.72
CA ASN A 166 -46.62 28.01 -3.26
C ASN A 166 -47.48 28.48 -4.43
N THR A 167 -47.39 29.78 -4.72
CA THR A 167 -48.20 30.41 -5.75
C THR A 167 -47.35 31.37 -6.59
N ILE A 168 -47.51 31.31 -7.92
CA ILE A 168 -46.85 32.23 -8.86
C ILE A 168 -47.88 32.93 -9.74
N LYS A 169 -47.79 34.26 -9.81
CA LYS A 169 -48.64 35.09 -10.66
C LYS A 169 -48.08 35.19 -12.06
N LYS A 170 -48.98 35.30 -13.03
CA LYS A 170 -48.60 35.58 -14.41
C LYS A 170 -47.90 36.94 -14.52
N PRO A 171 -46.70 37.03 -15.12
CA PRO A 171 -46.02 38.30 -15.32
C PRO A 171 -46.83 39.26 -16.20
N ALA A 172 -46.73 40.56 -15.93
CA ALA A 172 -47.36 41.58 -16.76
C ALA A 172 -46.79 41.52 -18.20
N GLY A 173 -47.67 41.51 -19.20
CA GLY A 173 -47.28 41.40 -20.61
C GLY A 173 -47.06 39.97 -21.13
N ASP A 174 -47.19 38.94 -20.28
CA ASP A 174 -47.12 37.54 -20.71
C ASP A 174 -48.41 37.10 -21.42
N THR A 175 -48.31 36.77 -22.71
CA THR A 175 -49.42 36.35 -23.58
C THR A 175 -49.64 34.83 -23.61
N SER A 176 -48.88 34.04 -22.84
CA SER A 176 -49.03 32.58 -22.78
C SER A 176 -50.44 32.15 -22.36
N ASN A 177 -50.92 31.00 -22.84
CA ASN A 177 -52.21 30.46 -22.40
C ASN A 177 -52.06 29.91 -20.96
N GLY A 178 -53.03 30.21 -20.07
CA GLY A 178 -53.02 29.72 -18.68
C GLY A 178 -53.79 30.61 -17.70
N PRO A 179 -54.05 30.14 -16.47
CA PRO A 179 -54.75 30.91 -15.44
C PRO A 179 -53.91 32.10 -14.96
N ALA A 180 -54.55 33.13 -14.38
CA ALA A 180 -53.84 34.31 -13.85
C ALA A 180 -52.81 33.97 -12.74
N THR A 181 -52.97 32.79 -12.14
CA THR A 181 -52.16 32.31 -11.03
C THR A 181 -52.03 30.79 -11.17
N LYS A 182 -50.82 30.28 -10.97
CA LYS A 182 -50.53 28.85 -10.91
C LYS A 182 -49.99 28.51 -9.52
N ASN A 183 -50.28 27.30 -9.08
CA ASN A 183 -49.78 26.74 -7.83
C ASN A 183 -48.76 25.64 -8.12
N TYR A 184 -47.82 25.48 -7.19
CA TYR A 184 -46.81 24.44 -7.20
C TYR A 184 -46.44 24.09 -5.76
N PHE A 185 -45.76 22.97 -5.56
CA PHE A 185 -45.39 22.50 -4.23
C PHE A 185 -43.87 22.33 -4.11
N THR A 186 -43.34 22.58 -2.92
CA THR A 186 -41.94 22.31 -2.59
C THR A 186 -41.89 21.31 -1.44
N MET A 187 -40.79 20.58 -1.29
CA MET A 187 -40.65 19.54 -0.28
C MET A 187 -39.66 19.91 0.83
N LEU A 188 -39.90 19.42 2.06
CA LEU A 188 -38.90 19.41 3.12
C LEU A 188 -38.02 18.16 3.01
N HIS A 189 -36.73 18.39 2.81
CA HIS A 189 -35.69 17.37 2.79
C HIS A 189 -35.04 17.23 4.17
N LEU A 190 -35.31 16.14 4.89
CA LEU A 190 -34.67 15.86 6.18
C LEU A 190 -33.31 15.21 5.96
N ALA A 191 -32.32 15.56 6.80
CA ALA A 191 -30.99 14.96 6.79
C ALA A 191 -30.34 14.94 5.38
N ALA A 192 -30.60 15.99 4.59
CA ALA A 192 -30.17 16.04 3.19
C ALA A 192 -28.64 16.08 3.06
N THR A 193 -28.10 15.26 2.18
CA THR A 193 -26.73 15.38 1.65
C THR A 193 -26.83 15.87 0.21
N ASP A 194 -26.40 17.11 -0.02
CA ASP A 194 -26.57 17.86 -1.27
C ASP A 194 -25.27 17.98 -2.08
N ASN A 195 -25.36 18.41 -3.33
CA ASN A 195 -24.26 18.56 -4.29
C ASN A 195 -23.46 17.26 -4.51
N LEU A 196 -24.17 16.14 -4.58
CA LEU A 196 -23.61 14.85 -4.93
C LEU A 196 -23.45 14.71 -6.45
N ASN A 197 -22.66 13.71 -6.83
CA ASN A 197 -22.55 13.22 -8.20
C ASN A 197 -22.94 11.74 -8.18
N LEU A 198 -24.25 11.48 -8.16
CA LEU A 198 -24.82 10.14 -8.09
C LEU A 198 -24.73 9.40 -9.44
N VAL A 199 -24.64 10.14 -10.55
CA VAL A 199 -24.62 9.57 -11.91
C VAL A 199 -23.21 9.64 -12.52
N ASP A 200 -22.32 8.80 -12.01
CA ASP A 200 -20.88 8.86 -12.31
C ASP A 200 -20.33 7.60 -13.01
N ASN A 201 -21.22 6.68 -13.40
CA ASN A 201 -20.92 5.37 -13.97
C ASN A 201 -20.27 4.36 -13.00
N ASN A 202 -20.40 4.55 -11.69
CA ASN A 202 -19.91 3.62 -10.67
C ASN A 202 -21.03 2.99 -9.85
N TRP A 203 -20.75 1.84 -9.26
CA TRP A 203 -21.57 1.26 -8.21
C TRP A 203 -21.22 1.92 -6.88
N HIS A 204 -22.24 2.31 -6.12
CA HIS A 204 -22.12 2.96 -4.83
C HIS A 204 -22.67 2.06 -3.73
N HIS A 205 -21.91 1.86 -2.67
CA HIS A 205 -22.38 1.09 -1.53
C HIS A 205 -23.30 1.94 -0.66
N LEU A 206 -24.39 1.35 -0.18
CA LEU A 206 -25.31 1.94 0.77
C LEU A 206 -25.45 1.01 1.97
N THR A 207 -25.30 1.56 3.17
CA THR A 207 -25.71 0.93 4.43
C THR A 207 -26.82 1.74 5.07
N ILE A 208 -27.96 1.12 5.34
CA ILE A 208 -29.06 1.68 6.14
C ILE A 208 -29.06 1.01 7.50
N GLN A 209 -29.01 1.79 8.56
CA GLN A 209 -29.03 1.34 9.94
C GLN A 209 -30.23 1.92 10.68
N TRP A 210 -31.00 1.03 11.30
CA TRP A 210 -32.10 1.38 12.19
C TRP A 210 -31.77 1.04 13.63
N THR A 211 -31.90 2.05 14.49
CA THR A 211 -31.85 1.90 15.94
C THR A 211 -33.28 2.02 16.48
N LYS A 212 -33.73 0.97 17.16
CA LYS A 212 -35.08 0.91 17.72
C LYS A 212 -35.32 1.96 18.80
N PRO A 213 -36.58 2.36 19.04
CA PRO A 213 -36.91 3.21 20.17
C PRO A 213 -36.47 2.60 21.51
N THR A 214 -36.05 3.46 22.43
CA THR A 214 -35.84 3.07 23.83
C THR A 214 -37.16 2.69 24.50
N THR A 215 -37.10 1.95 25.61
CA THR A 215 -38.29 1.56 26.37
C THR A 215 -39.15 2.77 26.71
N ASN A 216 -40.46 2.69 26.44
CA ASN A 216 -41.45 3.77 26.61
C ASN A 216 -41.31 4.97 25.65
N SER A 217 -40.59 4.82 24.54
CA SER A 217 -40.51 5.82 23.46
C SER A 217 -41.04 5.25 22.14
N ASN A 218 -41.55 6.12 21.28
CA ASN A 218 -41.87 5.86 19.87
C ASN A 218 -40.79 6.38 18.91
N LEU A 219 -39.73 7.01 19.43
CA LEU A 219 -38.69 7.65 18.63
C LEU A 219 -37.52 6.70 18.41
N GLY A 220 -37.37 6.23 17.18
CA GLY A 220 -36.18 5.50 16.70
C GLY A 220 -35.26 6.41 15.88
N THR A 221 -34.13 5.87 15.44
CA THR A 221 -33.18 6.61 14.60
C THR A 221 -32.88 5.79 13.36
N ILE A 222 -32.98 6.43 12.19
CA ILE A 222 -32.47 5.89 10.93
C ILE A 222 -31.21 6.64 10.52
N THR A 223 -30.22 5.90 10.06
CA THR A 223 -28.95 6.42 9.54
C THR A 223 -28.68 5.77 8.20
N TYR A 224 -28.27 6.54 7.19
CA TYR A 224 -27.67 5.98 5.99
C TYR A 224 -26.18 6.32 5.93
N LYS A 225 -25.41 5.43 5.31
CA LYS A 225 -24.02 5.63 4.92
C LYS A 225 -23.93 5.32 3.43
N TYR A 226 -23.54 6.31 2.63
CA TYR A 226 -23.38 6.18 1.19
C TYR A 226 -21.88 6.24 0.85
N ASP A 227 -21.40 5.35 -0.03
CA ASP A 227 -19.99 5.14 -0.35
C ASP A 227 -19.12 4.70 0.84
N ASP A 228 -19.63 3.83 1.71
CA ASP A 228 -18.88 3.30 2.86
C ASP A 228 -18.06 2.02 2.56
N LYS A 229 -18.24 1.40 1.39
CA LYS A 229 -17.37 0.30 0.89
C LYS A 229 -16.93 0.52 -0.56
N ASN A 230 -15.74 0.01 -0.90
CA ASN A 230 -15.27 -0.18 -2.27
C ASN A 230 -15.89 -1.45 -2.90
N PRO A 231 -15.93 -1.59 -4.24
CA PRO A 231 -16.53 -2.75 -4.91
C PRO A 231 -15.94 -4.12 -4.53
N ASP A 232 -14.75 -4.13 -3.92
CA ASP A 232 -14.10 -5.34 -3.39
C ASP A 232 -14.49 -5.67 -1.94
N GLY A 233 -15.39 -4.90 -1.32
CA GLY A 233 -15.88 -5.08 0.05
C GLY A 233 -15.08 -4.30 1.11
N THR A 234 -13.92 -3.73 0.75
CA THR A 234 -13.09 -3.00 1.71
C THR A 234 -13.74 -1.67 2.14
N PRO A 235 -13.60 -1.26 3.41
CA PRO A 235 -14.22 -0.02 3.90
C PRO A 235 -13.57 1.23 3.27
N THR A 236 -14.35 2.32 3.15
CA THR A 236 -13.84 3.63 2.72
C THR A 236 -13.96 4.69 3.81
N ASN A 237 -13.08 5.70 3.76
CA ASN A 237 -13.16 6.89 4.62
C ASN A 237 -13.96 8.04 3.97
N SER A 238 -14.53 7.84 2.78
CA SER A 238 -15.25 8.88 2.02
C SER A 238 -16.76 8.87 2.24
N ALA A 239 -17.26 7.97 3.10
CA ALA A 239 -18.67 7.76 3.34
C ALA A 239 -19.43 9.06 3.67
N LYS A 240 -20.57 9.27 3.01
CA LYS A 240 -21.54 10.31 3.36
C LYS A 240 -22.53 9.72 4.36
N ILE A 241 -22.57 10.30 5.56
CA ILE A 241 -23.37 9.78 6.66
C ILE A 241 -24.38 10.84 7.08
N ALA A 242 -25.66 10.48 7.11
CA ALA A 242 -26.69 11.32 7.71
C ALA A 242 -27.68 10.46 8.51
N SER A 243 -28.31 11.09 9.50
CA SER A 243 -29.27 10.43 10.38
C SER A 243 -30.41 11.35 10.75
N THR A 244 -31.58 10.77 11.02
CA THR A 244 -32.73 11.51 11.56
C THR A 244 -33.51 10.66 12.55
N ILE A 245 -34.25 11.36 13.43
CA ILE A 245 -35.18 10.73 14.38
C ILE A 245 -36.48 10.44 13.64
N VAL A 246 -37.00 9.23 13.86
CA VAL A 246 -38.23 8.73 13.24
C VAL A 246 -39.24 8.40 14.32
N ASP A 247 -40.40 9.03 14.23
CA ASP A 247 -41.56 8.65 15.03
C ASP A 247 -42.22 7.40 14.43
N THR A 248 -42.14 6.28 15.14
CA THR A 248 -42.71 5.00 14.68
C THR A 248 -44.24 4.99 14.58
N ASN A 249 -44.95 5.92 15.23
CA ASN A 249 -46.40 6.05 15.09
C ASN A 249 -46.83 6.48 13.69
N GLN A 250 -45.92 7.10 12.91
CA GLN A 250 -46.17 7.50 11.51
C GLN A 250 -46.51 6.29 10.63
N PHE A 251 -45.98 5.11 10.95
CA PHE A 251 -46.24 3.88 10.22
C PHE A 251 -47.60 3.24 10.55
N LYS A 252 -48.30 3.68 11.60
CA LYS A 252 -49.62 3.14 11.99
C LYS A 252 -49.68 1.59 12.04
N THR A 253 -48.59 0.96 12.47
CA THR A 253 -48.48 -0.50 12.61
C THR A 253 -48.69 -0.90 14.06
N THR A 254 -49.34 -2.04 14.31
CA THR A 254 -49.56 -2.58 15.66
C THR A 254 -48.53 -3.63 16.06
N ASN A 255 -47.80 -4.20 15.10
CA ASN A 255 -46.84 -5.28 15.31
C ASN A 255 -45.40 -4.87 14.97
N GLY A 256 -45.19 -3.64 14.48
CA GLY A 256 -43.88 -3.12 14.08
C GLY A 256 -43.35 -3.66 12.75
N LYS A 257 -44.09 -4.53 12.05
CA LYS A 257 -43.69 -5.06 10.74
C LYS A 257 -44.10 -4.09 9.63
N LEU A 258 -43.16 -3.80 8.73
CA LEU A 258 -43.36 -2.93 7.58
C LEU A 258 -42.93 -3.65 6.30
N TYR A 259 -43.58 -3.30 5.19
CA TYR A 259 -42.98 -3.52 3.88
C TYR A 259 -41.74 -2.65 3.75
N TRP A 260 -40.74 -3.16 3.07
CA TRP A 260 -39.59 -2.37 2.66
C TRP A 260 -39.27 -2.65 1.20
N GLY A 261 -38.58 -1.73 0.54
CA GLY A 261 -38.28 -1.91 -0.86
C GLY A 261 -37.69 -0.69 -1.51
N PHE A 262 -37.67 -0.73 -2.84
CA PHE A 262 -37.23 0.39 -3.66
C PHE A 262 -38.27 0.72 -4.71
N THR A 263 -38.40 2.01 -5.00
CA THR A 263 -39.05 2.49 -6.21
C THR A 263 -38.04 3.29 -7.02
N GLY A 264 -38.31 3.46 -8.31
CA GLY A 264 -37.59 4.42 -9.14
C GLY A 264 -38.48 4.87 -10.29
N SER A 265 -38.21 6.07 -10.80
CA SER A 265 -38.94 6.62 -11.93
C SER A 265 -38.04 7.28 -12.96
N THR A 266 -38.65 7.56 -14.10
CA THR A 266 -38.09 8.40 -15.16
C THR A 266 -39.16 9.39 -15.61
N GLY A 267 -38.72 10.56 -16.05
CA GLY A 267 -39.56 11.63 -16.55
C GLY A 267 -39.40 11.80 -18.04
N LYS A 268 -39.29 13.06 -18.46
CA LYS A 268 -38.82 13.41 -19.81
C LYS A 268 -37.43 12.83 -20.08
N TYR A 269 -36.62 12.70 -19.02
CA TYR A 269 -35.28 12.14 -19.04
C TYR A 269 -35.26 10.70 -18.50
N THR A 270 -34.14 10.00 -18.69
CA THR A 270 -34.01 8.59 -18.31
C THR A 270 -32.65 8.33 -17.70
N GLU A 271 -32.60 7.38 -16.77
CA GLU A 271 -31.36 6.80 -16.26
C GLU A 271 -31.51 5.29 -16.04
N ASN A 272 -30.41 4.64 -15.66
CA ASN A 272 -30.45 3.26 -15.21
C ASN A 272 -30.63 3.26 -13.70
N ASN A 273 -31.73 2.70 -13.21
CA ASN A 273 -31.92 2.46 -11.77
C ASN A 273 -31.73 0.98 -11.46
N LEU A 274 -30.51 0.61 -11.08
CA LEU A 274 -30.11 -0.78 -10.76
C LEU A 274 -29.69 -0.88 -9.30
N LEU A 275 -29.95 -2.04 -8.69
CA LEU A 275 -29.54 -2.35 -7.33
C LEU A 275 -29.16 -3.82 -7.18
N VAL A 276 -28.27 -4.11 -6.23
CA VAL A 276 -27.90 -5.47 -5.79
C VAL A 276 -27.95 -5.50 -4.27
N PHE A 277 -28.72 -6.43 -3.69
CA PHE A 277 -28.80 -6.59 -2.24
C PHE A 277 -27.59 -7.36 -1.70
N GLU A 278 -26.94 -6.84 -0.66
CA GLU A 278 -25.88 -7.54 0.09
C GLU A 278 -26.45 -8.15 1.38
N SER A 279 -27.34 -7.41 2.07
CA SER A 279 -28.11 -7.90 3.22
C SER A 279 -29.56 -7.43 3.19
N LEU A 280 -30.49 -8.31 3.59
CA LEU A 280 -31.92 -8.04 3.64
C LEU A 280 -32.37 -7.79 5.10
N PRO A 281 -32.96 -6.63 5.43
CA PRO A 281 -33.40 -6.34 6.80
C PRO A 281 -34.43 -7.37 7.30
N SER A 282 -34.29 -7.75 8.57
CA SER A 282 -35.05 -8.78 9.32
C SER A 282 -34.85 -10.24 8.91
N PHE A 283 -34.13 -10.49 7.81
CA PHE A 283 -34.08 -11.81 7.18
C PHE A 283 -32.97 -12.64 7.85
N VAL A 284 -31.73 -12.19 7.73
CA VAL A 284 -30.52 -12.72 8.36
C VAL A 284 -29.61 -11.51 8.58
N ASP A 285 -29.06 -11.35 9.78
CA ASP A 285 -28.11 -10.27 10.09
C ASP A 285 -26.99 -10.87 10.94
N ALA A 286 -25.75 -10.48 10.66
CA ALA A 286 -24.59 -10.91 11.39
C ALA A 286 -23.51 -9.83 11.42
N GLN A 287 -22.67 -9.89 12.43
CA GLN A 287 -21.50 -9.05 12.58
C GLN A 287 -20.26 -9.91 12.49
N ALA A 288 -19.25 -9.44 11.77
CA ALA A 288 -17.91 -10.03 11.77
C ALA A 288 -16.92 -9.05 12.40
N SER A 289 -16.01 -9.59 13.23
CA SER A 289 -14.90 -8.83 13.81
C SER A 289 -13.64 -9.69 13.88
N ALA A 290 -12.50 -9.14 13.50
CA ALA A 290 -11.20 -9.79 13.64
C ALA A 290 -10.39 -9.24 14.81
N ASN A 291 -9.58 -10.11 15.42
CA ASN A 291 -8.48 -9.74 16.31
C ASN A 291 -7.31 -10.72 16.12
N ILE A 292 -6.13 -10.31 16.58
CA ILE A 292 -4.91 -11.11 16.49
C ILE A 292 -4.35 -11.26 17.91
N HIS A 293 -3.89 -12.47 18.24
CA HIS A 293 -3.19 -12.78 19.49
C HIS A 293 -1.76 -13.26 19.17
N ASN A 294 -0.76 -12.74 19.88
CA ASN A 294 0.59 -13.30 19.90
C ASN A 294 0.63 -14.38 20.98
N ASP A 295 0.58 -15.64 20.56
CA ASP A 295 0.56 -16.80 21.45
C ASP A 295 1.92 -17.00 22.17
N THR A 296 3.01 -16.45 21.61
CA THR A 296 4.35 -16.55 22.22
C THR A 296 4.48 -15.64 23.44
N GLU A 297 3.90 -14.44 23.37
CA GLU A 297 3.98 -13.43 24.43
C GLU A 297 2.69 -13.34 25.27
N ASP A 298 1.64 -14.05 24.86
CA ASP A 298 0.29 -14.02 25.45
C ASP A 298 -0.33 -12.61 25.48
N THR A 299 -0.29 -11.94 24.32
CA THR A 299 -0.73 -10.54 24.17
C THR A 299 -1.62 -10.33 22.94
N GLU A 300 -2.59 -9.43 23.05
CA GLU A 300 -3.39 -8.95 21.91
C GLU A 300 -2.52 -8.06 21.00
N VAL A 301 -2.63 -8.23 19.68
CA VAL A 301 -1.90 -7.43 18.67
C VAL A 301 -2.88 -6.47 17.99
N LYS A 302 -2.64 -5.17 18.14
CA LYS A 302 -3.44 -4.08 17.56
C LYS A 302 -2.73 -3.44 16.37
N ALA A 303 -3.44 -2.54 15.70
CA ALA A 303 -2.93 -1.83 14.54
C ALA A 303 -1.63 -1.06 14.87
N GLY A 304 -0.53 -1.45 14.23
CA GLY A 304 0.79 -0.83 14.41
C GLY A 304 1.61 -1.38 15.58
N ASP A 305 1.10 -2.39 16.31
CA ASP A 305 1.86 -3.05 17.36
C ASP A 305 3.05 -3.83 16.77
N HIS A 306 3.99 -4.19 17.64
CA HIS A 306 5.20 -4.93 17.29
C HIS A 306 5.11 -6.37 17.79
N VAL A 307 5.51 -7.33 16.96
CA VAL A 307 5.72 -8.74 17.32
C VAL A 307 7.11 -9.17 16.89
N ASN A 308 7.69 -10.20 17.49
CA ASN A 308 9.00 -10.68 17.07
C ASN A 308 8.90 -11.67 15.90
N ALA A 309 9.94 -11.73 15.07
CA ALA A 309 10.07 -12.79 14.09
C ALA A 309 9.98 -14.19 14.74
N ASN A 310 9.39 -15.15 14.03
CA ASN A 310 9.12 -16.53 14.47
C ASN A 310 8.10 -16.70 15.62
N ASP A 311 7.49 -15.61 16.10
CA ASP A 311 6.42 -15.71 17.10
C ASP A 311 5.20 -16.47 16.52
N ASP A 312 4.62 -17.32 17.35
CA ASP A 312 3.33 -17.95 17.13
C ASP A 312 2.21 -16.90 17.26
N ILE A 313 1.36 -16.84 16.23
CA ILE A 313 0.28 -15.86 16.12
C ILE A 313 -1.03 -16.54 15.72
N THR A 314 -2.12 -16.12 16.33
CA THR A 314 -3.47 -16.61 16.04
C THR A 314 -4.35 -15.47 15.56
N TYR A 315 -4.94 -15.64 14.37
CA TYR A 315 -5.97 -14.73 13.84
C TYR A 315 -7.33 -15.29 14.23
N ASN A 316 -8.15 -14.48 14.92
CA ASN A 316 -9.50 -14.86 15.31
C ASN A 316 -10.53 -14.03 14.53
N TYR A 317 -11.33 -14.69 13.71
CA TYR A 317 -12.50 -14.10 13.06
C TYR A 317 -13.77 -14.52 13.80
N ASN A 318 -14.47 -13.55 14.37
CA ASN A 318 -15.64 -13.77 15.20
C ASN A 318 -16.90 -13.39 14.43
N LEU A 319 -17.71 -14.39 14.11
CA LEU A 319 -19.01 -14.24 13.46
C LEU A 319 -20.10 -14.28 14.53
N LYS A 320 -21.01 -13.29 14.49
CA LYS A 320 -22.12 -13.16 15.44
C LYS A 320 -23.43 -12.96 14.69
N TYR A 321 -24.27 -14.00 14.69
CA TYR A 321 -25.64 -13.93 14.18
C TYR A 321 -26.54 -13.11 15.12
N ILE A 322 -27.03 -12.00 14.60
CA ILE A 322 -27.97 -11.07 15.26
C ILE A 322 -29.36 -11.08 14.62
N GLY A 323 -29.55 -11.86 13.55
CA GLY A 323 -30.84 -12.09 12.91
C GLY A 323 -31.87 -12.81 13.80
N TRP A 324 -33.07 -12.99 13.24
CA TRP A 324 -34.23 -13.49 13.98
C TRP A 324 -35.03 -14.58 13.26
N THR A 325 -35.32 -14.42 11.96
CA THR A 325 -36.32 -15.25 11.26
C THR A 325 -35.70 -16.38 10.43
N ARG A 326 -34.61 -16.11 9.70
CA ARG A 326 -33.89 -17.14 8.91
C ARG A 326 -32.49 -17.40 9.43
N GLU A 327 -32.03 -18.61 9.19
CA GLU A 327 -30.70 -19.05 9.58
C GLU A 327 -29.66 -18.63 8.54
N TRP A 328 -28.42 -18.42 8.98
CA TRP A 328 -27.28 -18.17 8.10
C TRP A 328 -26.60 -19.50 7.76
N THR A 329 -26.90 -19.99 6.56
CA THR A 329 -26.51 -21.31 6.04
C THR A 329 -25.41 -21.20 4.98
N ASN A 330 -24.70 -22.31 4.75
CA ASN A 330 -23.68 -22.45 3.70
C ASN A 330 -22.61 -21.34 3.73
N ILE A 331 -22.15 -20.98 4.93
CA ILE A 331 -21.20 -19.88 5.13
C ILE A 331 -19.83 -20.28 4.59
N LYS A 332 -19.47 -19.73 3.44
CA LYS A 332 -18.16 -19.82 2.80
C LYS A 332 -17.30 -18.66 3.25
N THR A 333 -16.04 -18.94 3.54
CA THR A 333 -15.05 -17.98 3.99
C THR A 333 -14.01 -17.79 2.91
N ARG A 334 -13.58 -16.55 2.69
CA ARG A 334 -12.39 -16.21 1.92
C ARG A 334 -11.54 -15.27 2.75
N MET A 335 -10.52 -15.82 3.41
CA MET A 335 -9.69 -15.10 4.39
C MET A 335 -8.31 -14.84 3.80
N GLN A 336 -7.92 -13.58 3.68
CA GLN A 336 -6.63 -13.19 3.10
C GLN A 336 -5.47 -13.66 3.97
N ILE A 337 -4.43 -14.22 3.34
CA ILE A 337 -3.15 -14.52 3.95
C ILE A 337 -2.27 -13.27 3.78
N PRO A 338 -1.94 -12.54 4.86
CA PRO A 338 -1.10 -11.35 4.74
C PRO A 338 0.37 -11.74 4.53
N ASP A 339 1.12 -10.85 3.87
CA ASP A 339 2.56 -10.98 3.71
C ASP A 339 3.25 -11.14 5.08
N ASN A 340 4.32 -11.94 5.10
CA ASN A 340 5.15 -12.21 6.28
C ASN A 340 4.47 -13.03 7.40
N VAL A 341 3.30 -13.62 7.14
CA VAL A 341 2.61 -14.57 8.03
C VAL A 341 2.37 -15.88 7.27
N THR A 342 2.46 -17.01 7.97
CA THR A 342 2.10 -18.32 7.41
C THR A 342 1.20 -19.07 8.37
N PHE A 343 0.03 -19.50 7.90
CA PHE A 343 -0.90 -20.32 8.66
C PHE A 343 -0.67 -21.81 8.39
N THR A 344 -0.80 -22.63 9.44
CA THR A 344 -0.54 -24.08 9.35
C THR A 344 -1.71 -24.94 9.83
N SER A 345 -2.60 -24.36 10.63
CA SER A 345 -3.79 -25.04 11.13
C SER A 345 -4.86 -24.04 11.54
N GLY A 346 -6.07 -24.53 11.81
CA GLY A 346 -7.13 -23.71 12.34
C GLY A 346 -8.32 -24.53 12.80
N GLU A 347 -9.16 -23.90 13.60
CA GLU A 347 -10.35 -24.49 14.20
C GLU A 347 -11.51 -23.49 14.28
N ILE A 348 -12.72 -24.00 14.44
CA ILE A 348 -13.93 -23.20 14.59
C ILE A 348 -14.68 -23.67 15.84
N ASN A 349 -14.92 -22.73 16.74
CA ASN A 349 -15.67 -22.95 17.98
C ASN A 349 -17.05 -22.28 17.88
N TYR A 350 -18.12 -23.03 18.17
CA TYR A 350 -19.51 -22.58 18.06
C TYR A 350 -20.18 -22.34 19.40
N ALA A 351 -21.15 -21.42 19.45
CA ALA A 351 -21.93 -21.12 20.66
C ALA A 351 -22.64 -22.34 21.25
N ASN A 352 -23.08 -23.27 20.39
CA ASN A 352 -23.74 -24.51 20.80
C ASN A 352 -22.76 -25.57 21.38
N GLY A 353 -21.47 -25.24 21.54
CA GLY A 353 -20.44 -26.10 22.11
C GLY A 353 -19.80 -27.08 21.12
N LYS A 354 -20.26 -27.13 19.86
CA LYS A 354 -19.61 -27.93 18.82
C LYS A 354 -18.29 -27.27 18.39
N LYS A 355 -17.39 -28.10 17.85
CA LYS A 355 -16.10 -27.68 17.31
C LYS A 355 -15.86 -28.32 15.95
N GLU A 356 -15.17 -27.59 15.09
CA GLU A 356 -14.72 -28.04 13.77
C GLU A 356 -13.22 -27.81 13.63
N ILE A 357 -12.48 -28.78 13.08
CA ILE A 357 -11.07 -28.62 12.73
C ILE A 357 -11.00 -28.36 11.23
N ILE A 358 -10.29 -27.30 10.83
CA ILE A 358 -10.09 -26.98 9.42
C ILE A 358 -9.08 -27.99 8.84
N PRO A 359 -9.43 -28.73 7.78
CA PRO A 359 -8.55 -29.75 7.21
C PRO A 359 -7.20 -29.17 6.72
N SER A 360 -6.11 -29.93 6.91
CA SER A 360 -4.77 -29.50 6.47
C SER A 360 -4.67 -29.23 4.96
N SER A 361 -5.56 -29.82 4.15
CA SER A 361 -5.65 -29.57 2.72
C SER A 361 -6.01 -28.11 2.39
N VAL A 362 -6.71 -27.40 3.27
CA VAL A 362 -7.04 -25.97 3.08
C VAL A 362 -5.79 -25.10 3.13
N PHE A 363 -4.85 -25.42 4.02
CA PHE A 363 -3.60 -24.67 4.19
C PHE A 363 -2.53 -25.05 3.15
N ALA A 364 -2.69 -26.20 2.50
CA ALA A 364 -1.81 -26.67 1.42
C ALA A 364 -2.35 -26.32 0.03
N ASP A 365 -3.54 -25.71 -0.07
CA ASP A 365 -4.15 -25.33 -1.33
C ASP A 365 -3.40 -24.15 -1.96
N THR A 366 -2.95 -24.33 -3.20
CA THR A 366 -2.22 -23.32 -3.97
C THR A 366 -3.05 -22.74 -5.11
N THR A 367 -4.35 -23.04 -5.19
CA THR A 367 -5.24 -22.53 -6.25
C THR A 367 -5.56 -21.05 -6.09
N ASP A 368 -5.67 -20.55 -4.86
CA ASP A 368 -5.73 -19.13 -4.50
C ASP A 368 -4.67 -18.83 -3.44
N PRO A 369 -3.39 -18.66 -3.82
CA PRO A 369 -2.26 -18.68 -2.89
C PRO A 369 -2.26 -17.54 -1.87
N ASN A 370 -3.12 -16.52 -2.05
CA ASN A 370 -3.23 -15.38 -1.16
C ASN A 370 -4.44 -15.48 -0.22
N TYR A 371 -5.23 -16.56 -0.27
CA TYR A 371 -6.46 -16.70 0.50
C TYR A 371 -6.69 -18.13 0.99
N LEU A 372 -7.20 -18.25 2.21
CA LEU A 372 -7.73 -19.49 2.77
C LEU A 372 -9.24 -19.56 2.53
N ASN A 373 -9.66 -20.59 1.79
CA ASN A 373 -11.06 -20.82 1.45
C ASN A 373 -11.60 -22.04 2.23
N TYR A 374 -12.71 -21.85 2.95
CA TYR A 374 -13.34 -22.92 3.72
C TYR A 374 -14.85 -22.71 3.82
N GLN A 375 -15.62 -23.77 4.06
CA GLN A 375 -17.06 -23.67 4.32
C GLN A 375 -17.35 -24.23 5.71
N LEU A 376 -17.98 -23.43 6.57
CA LEU A 376 -18.41 -23.86 7.90
C LEU A 376 -19.42 -25.00 7.80
N LEU A 377 -19.33 -26.00 8.68
CA LEU A 377 -20.29 -27.11 8.70
C LEU A 377 -21.54 -26.79 9.54
N GLN A 378 -21.45 -25.88 10.52
CA GLN A 378 -22.63 -25.39 11.24
C GLN A 378 -23.25 -24.15 10.58
N THR A 379 -24.58 -24.14 10.64
CA THR A 379 -25.42 -22.97 10.46
C THR A 379 -25.38 -22.06 11.69
N LEU A 380 -25.44 -20.74 11.50
CA LEU A 380 -25.64 -19.78 12.59
C LEU A 380 -27.11 -19.35 12.67
N ASN A 381 -27.67 -19.40 13.88
CA ASN A 381 -29.08 -19.11 14.14
C ASN A 381 -29.30 -18.65 15.60
N LYS A 382 -30.56 -18.51 16.03
CA LYS A 382 -30.91 -18.06 17.38
C LYS A 382 -30.37 -18.96 18.51
N ASP A 383 -30.16 -20.25 18.25
CA ASP A 383 -29.69 -21.26 19.20
C ASP A 383 -28.19 -21.56 19.05
N ASN A 384 -27.56 -21.07 17.97
CA ASN A 384 -26.13 -21.17 17.68
C ASN A 384 -25.63 -19.82 17.13
N ARG A 385 -25.55 -18.81 18.01
CA ARG A 385 -25.38 -17.42 17.59
C ARG A 385 -23.96 -17.03 17.17
N THR A 386 -22.93 -17.78 17.52
CA THR A 386 -21.55 -17.38 17.23
C THR A 386 -20.72 -18.51 16.66
N ALA A 387 -19.79 -18.15 15.78
CA ALA A 387 -18.65 -18.96 15.37
C ALA A 387 -17.38 -18.13 15.53
N THR A 388 -16.37 -18.69 16.18
CA THR A 388 -15.02 -18.11 16.23
C THR A 388 -14.10 -19.01 15.43
N ILE A 389 -13.60 -18.49 14.31
CA ILE A 389 -12.62 -19.14 13.45
C ILE A 389 -11.24 -18.69 13.93
N SER A 390 -10.41 -19.63 14.37
CA SER A 390 -9.04 -19.38 14.83
C SER A 390 -8.06 -19.99 13.83
N LEU A 391 -7.23 -19.16 13.21
CA LEU A 391 -6.16 -19.58 12.31
C LEU A 391 -4.82 -19.45 13.04
N HIS A 392 -4.13 -20.57 13.20
CA HIS A 392 -2.84 -20.63 13.89
C HIS A 392 -1.70 -20.59 12.88
N GLY A 393 -0.81 -19.64 13.07
CA GLY A 393 0.31 -19.38 12.18
C GLY A 393 1.55 -18.87 12.89
N LYS A 394 2.54 -18.47 12.10
CA LYS A 394 3.78 -17.87 12.56
C LYS A 394 4.09 -16.59 11.79
N ALA A 395 4.62 -15.60 12.50
CA ALA A 395 5.31 -14.49 11.89
C ALA A 395 6.56 -14.97 11.13
N ALA A 396 7.08 -14.16 10.21
CA ALA A 396 8.24 -14.48 9.38
C ALA A 396 9.37 -15.12 10.20
N LYS A 397 9.90 -16.25 9.69
CA LYS A 397 10.81 -17.13 10.43
C LYS A 397 12.09 -16.44 10.92
N THR A 398 12.72 -15.60 10.10
CA THR A 398 13.92 -14.84 10.47
C THR A 398 13.99 -13.58 9.63
N THR A 399 14.35 -12.44 10.23
CA THR A 399 14.63 -11.19 9.51
C THR A 399 15.69 -10.37 10.24
N THR A 400 16.48 -9.61 9.49
CA THR A 400 17.47 -8.63 10.00
C THR A 400 16.95 -7.20 9.94
N ASN A 401 15.78 -6.97 9.34
CA ASN A 401 15.12 -5.65 9.24
C ASN A 401 13.68 -5.77 9.74
N THR A 402 13.08 -4.65 10.14
CA THR A 402 11.65 -4.63 10.44
C THR A 402 10.84 -4.94 9.18
N LEU A 403 9.79 -5.75 9.33
CA LEU A 403 8.84 -6.07 8.25
C LEU A 403 7.46 -5.54 8.63
N THR A 404 6.65 -5.21 7.62
CA THR A 404 5.25 -4.82 7.83
C THR A 404 4.34 -5.97 7.44
N VAL A 405 3.39 -6.30 8.30
CA VAL A 405 2.26 -7.18 7.99
C VAL A 405 1.06 -6.28 7.68
N PRO A 406 0.54 -6.27 6.44
CA PRO A 406 -0.60 -5.44 6.08
C PRO A 406 -1.89 -5.92 6.77
N SER A 407 -2.89 -5.05 6.79
CA SER A 407 -4.26 -5.43 7.18
C SER A 407 -4.75 -6.57 6.28
N ALA A 408 -5.43 -7.55 6.85
CA ALA A 408 -5.87 -8.74 6.12
C ALA A 408 -7.39 -8.83 6.08
N HIS A 409 -7.97 -8.78 4.88
CA HIS A 409 -9.42 -8.82 4.68
C HIS A 409 -9.98 -10.25 4.78
N ALA A 410 -11.15 -10.39 5.37
CA ALA A 410 -11.90 -11.64 5.41
C ALA A 410 -13.36 -11.45 5.03
N HIS A 411 -13.80 -12.24 4.07
CA HIS A 411 -15.13 -12.22 3.50
C HIS A 411 -15.90 -13.49 3.88
N PHE A 412 -17.17 -13.34 4.25
CA PHE A 412 -18.06 -14.43 4.67
C PHE A 412 -19.36 -14.37 3.86
N ASP A 413 -19.54 -15.35 2.98
CA ASP A 413 -20.66 -15.44 2.03
C ASP A 413 -21.53 -16.67 2.36
N GLY A 414 -22.77 -16.43 2.77
CA GLY A 414 -23.77 -17.49 2.94
C GLY A 414 -25.05 -17.18 2.16
N ASP A 415 -25.96 -18.16 2.07
CA ASP A 415 -27.10 -18.12 1.12
C ASP A 415 -27.97 -16.85 1.19
N ASN A 416 -28.04 -16.23 2.37
CA ASN A 416 -28.94 -15.11 2.64
C ASN A 416 -28.23 -13.90 3.29
N LEU A 417 -26.91 -13.94 3.45
CA LEU A 417 -26.14 -12.85 4.09
C LEU A 417 -24.66 -12.92 3.71
N ILE A 418 -24.12 -11.75 3.39
CA ILE A 418 -22.69 -11.49 3.24
C ILE A 418 -22.23 -10.52 4.34
N THR A 419 -21.05 -10.75 4.90
CA THR A 419 -20.39 -9.81 5.83
C THR A 419 -18.87 -9.91 5.71
N ASP A 420 -18.18 -8.85 6.11
CA ASP A 420 -16.73 -8.73 6.02
C ASP A 420 -16.11 -8.25 7.33
N THR A 421 -14.81 -8.46 7.48
CA THR A 421 -14.00 -7.82 8.52
C THR A 421 -12.53 -7.75 8.12
N ASP A 422 -11.76 -6.88 8.78
CA ASP A 422 -10.34 -6.71 8.54
C ASP A 422 -9.55 -6.97 9.82
N ALA A 423 -8.56 -7.86 9.75
CA ALA A 423 -7.59 -8.07 10.81
C ALA A 423 -6.52 -6.95 10.77
N PRO A 424 -6.11 -6.38 11.91
CA PRO A 424 -5.24 -5.22 11.94
C PRO A 424 -3.84 -5.50 11.37
N SER A 425 -3.21 -4.47 10.79
CA SER A 425 -1.79 -4.50 10.40
C SER A 425 -0.86 -4.40 11.59
N PHE A 426 0.34 -4.99 11.54
CA PHE A 426 1.35 -4.87 12.60
C PHE A 426 2.78 -4.92 12.03
N ILE A 427 3.78 -4.75 12.90
CA ILE A 427 5.21 -4.73 12.54
C ILE A 427 5.88 -5.97 13.12
N ILE A 428 6.70 -6.65 12.32
CA ILE A 428 7.57 -7.74 12.78
C ILE A 428 8.95 -7.16 13.02
N ASP A 429 9.39 -7.19 14.27
CA ASP A 429 10.76 -6.85 14.66
C ASP A 429 11.72 -8.00 14.32
N PRO A 430 12.99 -7.66 13.97
CA PRO A 430 14.04 -8.65 13.84
C PRO A 430 14.16 -9.56 15.06
N LYS A 431 14.49 -10.81 14.81
CA LYS A 431 14.92 -11.79 15.83
C LYS A 431 16.05 -12.59 15.23
N SER A 432 17.24 -12.00 15.19
CA SER A 432 18.39 -12.54 14.47
C SER A 432 19.71 -12.19 15.15
N ILE A 433 20.79 -12.78 14.65
CA ILE A 433 22.16 -12.46 15.07
C ILE A 433 22.95 -11.84 13.92
N THR A 434 23.84 -10.91 14.24
CA THR A 434 24.77 -10.25 13.29
C THR A 434 26.21 -10.41 13.75
N LEU A 435 27.15 -10.40 12.81
CA LEU A 435 28.57 -10.60 13.10
C LEU A 435 29.44 -9.45 12.58
N GLU A 436 30.24 -8.88 13.46
CA GLU A 436 31.24 -7.88 13.14
C GLU A 436 32.63 -8.25 13.69
N SER A 437 33.67 -7.62 13.15
CA SER A 437 35.04 -7.79 13.63
C SER A 437 35.85 -6.53 13.34
N SER A 438 36.44 -5.97 14.39
CA SER A 438 37.36 -4.83 14.31
C SER A 438 38.75 -5.21 13.79
N THR A 439 39.05 -6.52 13.68
CA THR A 439 40.29 -7.01 13.10
C THR A 439 40.35 -6.65 11.61
N PRO A 440 41.43 -6.05 11.08
CA PRO A 440 41.55 -5.66 9.68
C PRO A 440 41.45 -6.85 8.73
N TYR A 441 41.05 -6.62 7.48
CA TYR A 441 40.92 -7.69 6.47
C TYR A 441 42.22 -8.49 6.29
N ILE A 442 43.37 -7.79 6.21
CA ILE A 442 44.71 -8.42 6.20
C ILE A 442 45.32 -8.31 7.59
N ILE A 443 45.70 -9.44 8.16
CA ILE A 443 46.34 -9.57 9.47
C ILE A 443 47.80 -9.94 9.24
N LYS A 444 48.72 -9.05 9.58
CA LYS A 444 50.15 -9.29 9.43
C LYS A 444 50.73 -9.84 10.72
N ILE A 445 51.46 -10.94 10.63
CA ILE A 445 52.14 -11.58 11.76
C ILE A 445 53.58 -11.91 11.40
N LYS A 446 54.45 -12.10 12.40
CA LYS A 446 55.80 -12.61 12.15
C LYS A 446 55.77 -14.12 11.93
N LYS A 447 56.81 -14.64 11.27
CA LYS A 447 56.99 -16.07 11.10
C LYS A 447 57.06 -16.76 12.46
N GLY A 448 56.23 -17.78 12.66
CA GLY A 448 56.17 -18.54 13.92
C GLY A 448 55.18 -18.01 14.95
N GLU A 449 54.50 -16.88 14.70
CA GLU A 449 53.46 -16.34 15.59
C GLU A 449 52.08 -16.94 15.27
N ASP A 450 51.22 -17.06 16.29
CA ASP A 450 49.80 -17.36 16.10
C ASP A 450 49.05 -16.08 15.70
N ALA A 451 47.93 -16.22 14.96
CA ALA A 451 47.06 -15.10 14.64
C ALA A 451 45.81 -15.09 15.53
N GLN A 452 45.33 -13.88 15.86
CA GLN A 452 44.10 -13.69 16.61
C GLN A 452 43.12 -12.82 15.82
N ILE A 453 41.87 -13.28 15.71
CA ILE A 453 40.77 -12.53 15.08
C ILE A 453 39.73 -12.25 16.15
N LYS A 454 39.66 -10.98 16.58
CA LYS A 454 38.63 -10.52 17.53
C LYS A 454 37.36 -10.18 16.77
N ALA A 455 36.25 -10.73 17.24
CA ALA A 455 34.93 -10.56 16.63
C ALA A 455 33.85 -10.42 17.70
N HIS A 456 32.69 -9.89 17.30
CA HIS A 456 31.55 -9.65 18.15
C HIS A 456 30.27 -10.08 17.44
N VAL A 457 29.47 -10.90 18.09
CA VAL A 457 28.11 -11.25 17.66
C VAL A 457 27.11 -10.40 18.42
N SER A 458 26.21 -9.73 17.71
CA SER A 458 25.13 -8.95 18.31
C SER A 458 23.80 -9.66 18.07
N TYR A 459 22.91 -9.57 19.04
CA TYR A 459 21.50 -9.93 18.87
C TYR A 459 20.72 -8.71 18.40
N LEU A 460 19.95 -8.88 17.33
CA LEU A 460 19.01 -7.89 16.83
C LEU A 460 17.60 -8.38 17.13
N GLY A 461 16.99 -7.83 18.17
CA GLY A 461 15.59 -7.99 18.52
C GLY A 461 15.19 -7.16 19.73
N THR A 462 13.89 -7.05 19.98
CA THR A 462 13.32 -6.23 21.06
C THR A 462 13.04 -7.03 22.34
N SER A 463 12.96 -8.35 22.22
CA SER A 463 12.89 -9.26 23.37
C SER A 463 14.19 -9.29 24.18
N ALA A 464 14.14 -9.90 25.37
CA ALA A 464 15.35 -10.15 26.16
C ALA A 464 16.44 -10.86 25.34
N THR A 465 17.67 -10.39 25.45
CA THR A 465 18.81 -10.95 24.73
C THR A 465 18.97 -12.43 25.07
N PRO A 466 18.99 -13.33 24.08
CA PRO A 466 19.22 -14.75 24.31
C PRO A 466 20.64 -14.99 24.82
N ASP A 467 20.86 -16.15 25.44
CA ASP A 467 22.18 -16.55 25.93
C ASP A 467 23.14 -16.81 24.74
N LEU A 468 23.92 -15.79 24.39
CA LEU A 468 24.86 -15.82 23.25
C LEU A 468 25.98 -16.85 23.42
N THR A 469 26.26 -17.29 24.65
CA THR A 469 27.30 -18.31 24.92
C THR A 469 26.96 -19.69 24.34
N LYS A 470 25.67 -19.91 24.01
CA LYS A 470 25.17 -21.15 23.39
C LYS A 470 25.35 -21.18 21.87
N LEU A 471 25.72 -20.06 21.25
CA LEU A 471 25.96 -19.99 19.81
C LEU A 471 27.26 -20.72 19.44
N THR A 472 27.31 -21.24 18.21
CA THR A 472 28.47 -21.94 17.67
C THR A 472 29.14 -21.06 16.61
N VAL A 473 30.46 -20.85 16.72
CA VAL A 473 31.25 -20.21 15.66
C VAL A 473 31.74 -21.30 14.71
N TYR A 474 31.51 -21.13 13.41
CA TYR A 474 32.04 -22.03 12.39
C TYR A 474 33.20 -21.33 11.70
N GLN A 475 34.38 -21.96 11.74
CA GLN A 475 35.65 -21.43 11.22
C GLN A 475 36.21 -22.33 10.13
N LYS A 476 36.75 -21.74 9.07
CA LYS A 476 37.54 -22.38 8.03
C LYS A 476 38.89 -21.67 7.90
N VAL A 477 39.97 -22.43 7.83
CA VAL A 477 41.36 -21.93 7.70
C VAL A 477 41.98 -22.56 6.46
N GLY A 478 42.49 -21.74 5.55
CA GLY A 478 42.99 -22.19 4.26
C GLY A 478 41.90 -22.90 3.45
N ASP A 479 42.26 -24.04 2.86
CA ASP A 479 41.36 -24.85 2.02
C ASP A 479 40.56 -25.89 2.81
N GLN A 480 40.61 -25.88 4.14
CA GLN A 480 39.90 -26.86 4.98
C GLN A 480 38.39 -26.64 4.97
N ASP A 481 37.64 -27.62 5.49
CA ASP A 481 36.20 -27.47 5.75
C ASP A 481 35.93 -26.64 7.01
N PHE A 482 34.69 -26.16 7.14
CA PHE A 482 34.25 -25.45 8.34
C PHE A 482 34.26 -26.40 9.56
N THR A 483 34.82 -25.90 10.65
CA THR A 483 34.90 -26.59 11.95
C THR A 483 34.15 -25.79 13.00
N ALA A 484 33.41 -26.48 13.87
CA ALA A 484 32.62 -25.86 14.93
C ALA A 484 33.48 -25.54 16.16
N GLN A 485 33.47 -24.29 16.60
CA GLN A 485 34.11 -23.76 17.78
C GLN A 485 33.02 -23.38 18.79
N LYS A 486 32.86 -24.19 19.85
CA LYS A 486 31.81 -24.02 20.87
C LYS A 486 32.35 -23.38 22.14
N GLY A 487 31.53 -22.56 22.79
CA GLY A 487 31.85 -21.96 24.10
C GLY A 487 32.94 -20.89 24.07
N ILE A 488 33.25 -20.33 22.90
CA ILE A 488 34.24 -19.25 22.75
C ILE A 488 33.61 -17.85 22.81
N ILE A 489 32.29 -17.76 22.73
CA ILE A 489 31.51 -16.52 22.81
C ILE A 489 31.18 -16.24 24.27
N ASP A 490 31.54 -15.04 24.74
CA ASP A 490 31.19 -14.58 26.08
C ASP A 490 29.74 -14.06 26.15
N SER A 491 29.26 -13.78 27.36
CA SER A 491 27.89 -13.29 27.56
C SER A 491 27.62 -11.92 26.93
N ALA A 492 28.66 -11.16 26.60
CA ALA A 492 28.57 -9.89 25.90
C ALA A 492 28.67 -10.06 24.37
N GLY A 493 28.79 -11.28 23.84
CA GLY A 493 28.88 -11.56 22.41
C GLY A 493 30.30 -11.45 21.85
N ASN A 494 31.33 -11.20 22.65
CA ASN A 494 32.70 -11.12 22.15
C ASN A 494 33.33 -12.52 22.09
N PHE A 495 34.16 -12.74 21.07
CA PHE A 495 35.02 -13.91 20.98
C PHE A 495 36.31 -13.60 20.24
N THR A 496 37.30 -14.48 20.40
CA THR A 496 38.55 -14.44 19.64
C THR A 496 38.81 -15.79 19.00
N LEU A 497 38.96 -15.80 17.68
CA LEU A 497 39.47 -16.97 16.97
C LEU A 497 41.00 -16.97 17.07
N ASN A 498 41.53 -18.04 17.67
CA ASN A 498 42.97 -18.27 17.73
C ASN A 498 43.34 -19.22 16.58
N ILE A 499 44.17 -18.75 15.66
CA ILE A 499 44.66 -19.53 14.52
C ILE A 499 46.14 -19.86 14.80
N PRO A 500 46.44 -21.10 15.20
CA PRO A 500 47.81 -21.50 15.50
C PRO A 500 48.72 -21.40 14.27
N ASN A 501 49.98 -21.03 14.44
CA ASN A 501 50.98 -21.01 13.37
C ASN A 501 51.07 -22.33 12.59
N SER A 502 50.78 -23.47 13.24
CA SER A 502 50.73 -24.79 12.60
C SER A 502 49.67 -24.95 11.52
N GLN A 503 48.66 -24.06 11.48
CA GLN A 503 47.60 -24.04 10.47
C GLN A 503 47.87 -23.01 9.35
N LEU A 504 48.98 -22.27 9.42
CA LEU A 504 49.29 -21.19 8.49
C LEU A 504 50.25 -21.65 7.39
N ASN A 505 49.96 -21.22 6.16
CA ASN A 505 50.84 -21.35 5.01
C ASN A 505 52.02 -20.37 5.09
N GLU A 506 53.11 -20.65 4.38
CA GLU A 506 54.35 -19.85 4.45
C GLU A 506 54.23 -18.40 3.94
N SER A 507 53.19 -18.08 3.17
CA SER A 507 52.97 -16.75 2.57
C SER A 507 51.70 -16.08 3.08
N SER A 508 50.55 -16.67 2.79
CA SER A 508 49.24 -16.19 3.26
C SER A 508 48.23 -17.32 3.45
N THR A 509 47.35 -17.14 4.42
CA THR A 509 46.30 -18.09 4.78
C THR A 509 44.96 -17.36 4.88
N PRO A 510 43.98 -17.67 4.01
CA PRO A 510 42.62 -17.14 4.17
C PRO A 510 41.94 -17.80 5.38
N VAL A 511 41.10 -17.05 6.08
CA VAL A 511 40.29 -17.51 7.19
C VAL A 511 38.88 -16.97 7.02
N SER A 512 37.89 -17.85 7.01
CA SER A 512 36.48 -17.49 6.94
C SER A 512 35.73 -17.98 8.18
N PHE A 513 34.79 -17.19 8.67
CA PHE A 513 34.01 -17.58 9.84
C PHE A 513 32.62 -16.92 9.90
N TYR A 514 31.68 -17.61 10.51
CA TYR A 514 30.32 -17.14 10.80
C TYR A 514 29.83 -17.70 12.14
N VAL A 515 28.74 -17.15 12.67
CA VAL A 515 28.09 -17.65 13.89
C VAL A 515 26.71 -18.20 13.55
N LYS A 516 26.33 -19.30 14.20
CA LYS A 516 25.04 -19.95 14.01
C LYS A 516 24.42 -20.31 15.36
N ASP A 517 23.11 -20.08 15.45
CA ASP A 517 22.28 -20.71 16.47
C ASP A 517 21.86 -22.10 15.98
N ASP A 518 22.42 -23.15 16.59
CA ASP A 518 22.13 -24.53 16.20
C ASP A 518 20.68 -24.95 16.52
N SER A 519 19.93 -24.20 17.35
CA SER A 519 18.49 -24.40 17.54
C SER A 519 17.65 -23.92 16.36
N GLY A 520 18.22 -23.05 15.52
CA GLY A 520 17.58 -22.48 14.33
C GLY A 520 16.61 -21.33 14.60
N ILE A 521 16.50 -20.85 15.85
CA ILE A 521 15.60 -19.75 16.22
C ILE A 521 16.17 -18.41 15.73
N LEU A 522 17.46 -18.16 15.97
CA LEU A 522 18.12 -16.90 15.62
C LEU A 522 18.81 -16.93 14.24
N GLY A 523 18.90 -18.11 13.63
CA GLY A 523 19.49 -18.31 12.32
C GLY A 523 21.02 -18.30 12.31
N GLN A 524 21.60 -17.74 11.25
CA GLN A 524 23.04 -17.68 10.98
C GLN A 524 23.44 -16.26 10.55
N THR A 525 24.62 -15.82 10.96
CA THR A 525 25.19 -14.53 10.55
C THR A 525 25.73 -14.57 9.11
N ASN A 526 26.13 -13.40 8.60
CA ASN A 526 27.04 -13.31 7.46
C ASN A 526 28.39 -13.99 7.76
N THR A 527 29.09 -14.41 6.71
CA THR A 527 30.48 -14.89 6.79
C THR A 527 31.44 -13.72 6.69
N LEU A 528 32.40 -13.64 7.60
CA LEU A 528 33.52 -12.71 7.54
C LEU A 528 34.78 -13.43 7.04
N GLU A 529 35.53 -12.74 6.19
CA GLU A 529 36.77 -13.21 5.58
C GLU A 529 37.97 -12.41 6.11
N ARG A 530 39.09 -13.07 6.34
CA ARG A 530 40.38 -12.49 6.74
C ARG A 530 41.52 -13.19 6.00
N THR A 531 42.62 -12.47 5.80
CA THR A 531 43.86 -13.03 5.25
C THR A 531 44.98 -12.83 6.25
N ILE A 532 45.55 -13.92 6.76
CA ILE A 532 46.74 -13.88 7.59
C ILE A 532 47.96 -13.89 6.66
N GLN A 533 48.82 -12.89 6.75
CA GLN A 533 50.02 -12.75 5.93
C GLN A 533 51.28 -12.81 6.79
N ILE A 534 52.24 -13.63 6.37
CA ILE A 534 53.53 -13.80 7.04
C ILE A 534 54.60 -12.95 6.32
N GLY A 535 55.16 -11.94 6.99
CA GLY A 535 56.24 -11.07 6.45
C GLY A 535 55.82 -9.68 5.94
N GLY A 536 56.75 -8.97 5.28
CA GLY A 536 56.55 -7.61 4.70
C GLY A 536 56.48 -7.59 3.16
N THR A 537 56.05 -6.48 2.56
CA THR A 537 55.84 -6.32 1.10
C THR A 537 56.46 -5.05 0.53
N VAL A 538 56.82 -5.06 -0.76
CA VAL A 538 57.16 -3.87 -1.55
C VAL A 538 56.20 -3.70 -2.73
N TYR A 539 55.66 -2.51 -2.92
CA TYR A 539 54.72 -2.21 -4.00
C TYR A 539 54.71 -0.71 -4.35
N PHE A 540 54.16 -0.35 -5.51
CA PHE A 540 53.95 1.06 -5.85
C PHE A 540 52.82 1.66 -5.00
N GLY A 541 53.08 2.80 -4.36
CA GLY A 541 52.06 3.64 -3.76
C GLY A 541 51.40 4.54 -4.80
N GLU A 542 51.28 5.83 -4.50
CA GLU A 542 50.84 6.84 -5.47
C GLU A 542 51.82 6.94 -6.65
N VAL A 543 51.31 6.78 -7.86
CA VAL A 543 52.03 7.02 -9.12
C VAL A 543 51.23 8.01 -9.95
N SER A 544 51.84 9.13 -10.36
CA SER A 544 51.18 10.14 -11.18
C SER A 544 50.70 9.53 -12.50
N SER A 545 49.38 9.44 -12.66
CA SER A 545 48.74 8.81 -13.82
C SER A 545 48.70 9.70 -15.06
N ASN A 546 48.72 11.02 -14.88
CA ASN A 546 48.71 12.01 -15.95
C ASN A 546 49.86 12.98 -15.77
N VAL A 547 50.85 12.90 -16.65
CA VAL A 547 52.07 13.70 -16.56
C VAL A 547 52.34 14.46 -17.86
N LYS A 548 52.94 15.65 -17.74
CA LYS A 548 53.10 16.59 -18.87
C LYS A 548 54.49 17.19 -18.95
N PHE A 549 54.88 17.54 -20.18
CA PHE A 549 56.09 18.29 -20.52
C PHE A 549 55.73 19.70 -20.97
N GLN A 550 56.69 20.62 -20.91
CA GLN A 550 56.51 22.00 -21.35
C GLN A 550 56.08 22.07 -22.82
N ASN A 551 55.25 23.06 -23.15
CA ASN A 551 54.82 23.31 -24.52
C ASN A 551 56.04 23.58 -25.43
N ILE A 552 55.99 23.02 -26.64
CA ILE A 552 57.04 23.20 -27.65
C ILE A 552 56.54 24.20 -28.69
N ASN A 553 57.23 25.34 -28.81
CA ASN A 553 56.93 26.32 -29.86
C ASN A 553 57.63 25.94 -31.17
N PHE A 554 57.04 26.39 -32.29
CA PHE A 554 57.58 26.21 -33.63
C PHE A 554 59.03 26.73 -33.73
N GLY A 555 59.93 25.93 -34.30
CA GLY A 555 61.36 26.27 -34.47
C GLY A 555 62.32 25.69 -33.42
N ASN A 556 61.82 25.08 -32.35
CA ASN A 556 62.66 24.37 -31.37
C ASN A 556 63.09 22.99 -31.91
N LYS A 557 64.40 22.78 -32.07
CA LYS A 557 65.03 21.51 -32.51
C LYS A 557 66.17 21.14 -31.57
N ASN A 558 66.54 19.86 -31.51
CA ASN A 558 67.70 19.34 -30.77
C ASN A 558 67.83 19.86 -29.33
N ARG A 559 66.75 19.75 -28.54
CA ARG A 559 66.76 20.17 -27.14
C ARG A 559 65.97 19.22 -26.25
N LEU A 560 66.30 19.23 -24.96
CA LEU A 560 65.51 18.57 -23.92
C LEU A 560 64.44 19.53 -23.41
N VAL A 561 63.24 18.99 -23.23
CA VAL A 561 62.06 19.70 -22.74
C VAL A 561 61.73 19.16 -21.36
N PRO A 562 61.69 20.02 -20.33
CA PRO A 562 61.42 19.59 -18.96
C PRO A 562 59.93 19.33 -18.73
N ARG A 563 59.64 18.69 -17.60
CA ARG A 563 58.30 18.44 -17.08
C ARG A 563 57.64 19.76 -16.63
N ILE A 564 56.30 19.82 -16.59
CA ILE A 564 55.55 20.98 -16.04
C ILE A 564 55.17 20.77 -14.58
N ASP A 565 54.72 19.56 -14.23
CA ASP A 565 54.19 19.22 -12.91
C ASP A 565 55.22 18.42 -12.10
N ASP A 566 55.07 18.42 -10.77
CA ASP A 566 55.79 17.50 -9.89
C ASP A 566 55.21 16.09 -10.07
N TRP A 567 56.04 15.19 -10.58
CA TRP A 567 55.64 13.79 -10.75
C TRP A 567 55.87 13.06 -9.44
N ASN A 568 55.03 12.07 -9.13
CA ASN A 568 55.18 11.18 -7.99
C ASN A 568 55.28 9.74 -8.48
N VAL A 569 56.25 9.00 -7.94
CA VAL A 569 56.31 7.55 -8.05
C VAL A 569 56.75 7.03 -6.69
N HIS A 570 55.76 6.70 -5.86
CA HIS A 570 55.99 6.18 -4.51
C HIS A 570 56.26 4.68 -4.55
N VAL A 571 57.27 4.23 -3.83
CA VAL A 571 57.52 2.83 -3.49
C VAL A 571 57.32 2.68 -1.99
N ILE A 572 56.37 1.84 -1.59
CA ILE A 572 56.10 1.53 -0.19
C ILE A 572 56.76 0.21 0.14
N ASP A 573 57.67 0.20 1.11
CA ASP A 573 58.42 -0.98 1.54
C ASP A 573 58.24 -1.26 3.04
N SER A 574 57.55 -2.37 3.33
CA SER A 574 57.31 -2.88 4.69
C SER A 574 58.15 -4.12 5.04
N ARG A 575 59.08 -4.51 4.17
CA ARG A 575 59.99 -5.65 4.41
C ARG A 575 61.06 -5.31 5.43
N GLU A 576 61.81 -6.31 5.90
CA GLU A 576 62.88 -6.13 6.88
C GLU A 576 64.06 -5.30 6.34
N LYS A 577 64.83 -4.72 7.27
CA LYS A 577 66.07 -3.99 7.00
C LYS A 577 66.99 -4.81 6.07
N GLY A 578 67.59 -4.13 5.10
CA GLY A 578 68.49 -4.75 4.12
C GLY A 578 67.80 -5.31 2.88
N SER A 579 66.47 -5.35 2.86
CA SER A 579 65.71 -5.60 1.62
C SER A 579 65.97 -4.49 0.60
N SER A 580 66.09 -4.85 -0.68
CA SER A 580 66.29 -3.90 -1.76
C SER A 580 65.16 -3.94 -2.77
N TRP A 581 65.01 -2.86 -3.53
CA TRP A 581 64.13 -2.82 -4.69
C TRP A 581 64.75 -1.99 -5.80
N THR A 582 64.36 -2.30 -7.03
CA THR A 582 64.75 -1.55 -8.23
C THR A 582 63.50 -1.12 -8.99
N VAL A 583 63.39 0.16 -9.33
CA VAL A 583 62.36 0.68 -10.24
C VAL A 583 62.96 0.88 -11.62
N GLN A 584 62.30 0.30 -12.62
CA GLN A 584 62.61 0.47 -14.03
C GLN A 584 61.47 1.17 -14.76
N ALA A 585 61.79 1.87 -15.85
CA ALA A 585 60.81 2.46 -16.75
C ALA A 585 61.16 2.23 -18.21
N SER A 586 60.11 2.11 -19.03
CA SER A 586 60.16 2.23 -20.49
C SER A 586 59.01 3.12 -20.97
N ALA A 587 59.18 3.79 -22.10
CA ALA A 587 58.20 4.69 -22.67
C ALA A 587 57.82 4.27 -24.08
N SER A 588 56.53 4.33 -24.40
CA SER A 588 56.05 4.18 -25.77
C SER A 588 56.43 5.40 -26.62
N GLN A 589 56.42 5.23 -27.94
CA GLN A 589 56.49 6.36 -28.86
C GLN A 589 55.30 7.31 -28.61
N LEU A 590 55.57 8.62 -28.61
CA LEU A 590 54.53 9.63 -28.49
C LEU A 590 53.81 9.79 -29.83
N ILE A 591 52.48 9.75 -29.83
CA ILE A 591 51.64 9.80 -31.04
C ILE A 591 50.71 11.02 -30.98
N ASN A 592 50.63 11.77 -32.09
CA ASN A 592 49.72 12.90 -32.21
C ASN A 592 48.26 12.42 -32.11
N THR A 593 47.49 12.99 -31.20
CA THR A 593 46.11 12.55 -30.92
C THR A 593 45.19 12.67 -32.11
N ASN A 594 45.39 13.69 -32.95
CA ASN A 594 44.54 14.00 -34.10
C ASN A 594 45.05 13.33 -35.39
N THR A 595 46.34 13.51 -35.71
CA THR A 595 46.90 13.06 -37.00
C THR A 595 47.42 11.63 -36.98
N LYS A 596 47.51 11.01 -35.79
CA LYS A 596 48.10 9.68 -35.54
C LYS A 596 49.55 9.53 -36.02
N ARG A 597 50.23 10.65 -36.32
CA ARG A 597 51.64 10.65 -36.71
C ARG A 597 52.53 10.55 -35.47
N PRO A 598 53.66 9.82 -35.56
CA PRO A 598 54.63 9.77 -34.48
C PRO A 598 55.28 11.13 -34.25
N PHE A 599 55.61 11.39 -33.00
CA PHE A 599 56.48 12.49 -32.60
C PHE A 599 57.92 12.16 -32.98
N ASP A 600 58.60 13.11 -33.63
CA ASP A 600 60.03 13.05 -33.89
C ASP A 600 60.82 13.46 -32.65
N GLY A 601 61.02 12.48 -31.76
CA GLY A 601 61.66 12.63 -30.47
C GLY A 601 61.37 11.42 -29.58
N ASN A 602 61.96 11.38 -28.39
CA ASN A 602 61.80 10.28 -27.44
C ASN A 602 61.76 10.79 -26.01
N LEU A 603 61.16 10.02 -25.10
CA LEU A 603 61.42 10.20 -23.68
C LEU A 603 62.80 9.64 -23.35
N VAL A 604 63.56 10.41 -22.58
CA VAL A 604 64.91 10.05 -22.14
C VAL A 604 65.02 10.20 -20.63
N PHE A 605 65.86 9.39 -20.00
CA PHE A 605 66.19 9.51 -18.59
C PHE A 605 67.62 10.03 -18.41
N LYS A 606 67.79 11.00 -17.51
CA LYS A 606 69.08 11.48 -17.04
C LYS A 606 69.16 11.29 -15.53
N GLN A 607 70.17 10.58 -15.05
CA GLN A 607 70.36 10.38 -13.62
C GLN A 607 70.76 11.68 -12.91
N THR A 608 71.71 12.43 -13.50
CA THR A 608 72.15 13.76 -13.03
C THR A 608 72.06 14.79 -14.16
N PRO A 609 72.10 16.11 -13.86
CA PRO A 609 72.11 17.15 -14.89
C PRO A 609 73.25 17.03 -15.92
N GLU A 610 74.36 16.39 -15.57
CA GLU A 610 75.54 16.20 -16.44
C GLU A 610 75.52 14.85 -17.18
N SER A 611 74.68 13.91 -16.75
CA SER A 611 74.63 12.56 -17.34
C SER A 611 74.13 12.58 -18.79
N HIS A 612 74.62 11.64 -19.62
CA HIS A 612 74.10 11.47 -20.98
C HIS A 612 72.66 10.94 -20.95
N PRO A 613 71.76 11.46 -21.80
CA PRO A 613 70.37 10.99 -21.85
C PRO A 613 70.28 9.55 -22.36
N ILE A 614 69.58 8.70 -21.62
CA ILE A 614 69.30 7.31 -21.97
C ILE A 614 67.90 7.22 -22.56
N ASN A 615 67.76 6.65 -23.76
CA ASN A 615 66.47 6.53 -24.43
C ASN A 615 65.56 5.49 -23.73
N LEU A 616 64.34 5.88 -23.38
CA LEU A 616 63.38 5.03 -22.68
C LEU A 616 62.57 4.10 -23.59
N SER A 617 62.87 4.03 -24.90
CA SER A 617 62.32 2.99 -25.78
C SER A 617 62.70 1.57 -25.32
N ASN A 618 63.76 1.44 -24.50
CA ASN A 618 64.12 0.21 -23.80
C ASN A 618 63.97 0.39 -22.29
N THR A 619 63.68 -0.71 -21.58
CA THR A 619 63.60 -0.74 -20.11
C THR A 619 64.90 -0.26 -19.48
N THR A 620 64.81 0.81 -18.69
CA THR A 620 65.95 1.48 -18.06
C THR A 620 65.74 1.56 -16.56
N THR A 621 66.78 1.31 -15.77
CA THR A 621 66.75 1.50 -14.32
C THR A 621 66.66 2.98 -13.98
N ILE A 622 65.65 3.35 -13.18
CA ILE A 622 65.36 4.73 -12.79
C ILE A 622 65.81 5.01 -11.35
N ALA A 623 65.56 4.06 -10.45
CA ALA A 623 65.91 4.18 -9.04
C ALA A 623 66.20 2.82 -8.42
N GLN A 624 67.07 2.82 -7.40
CA GLN A 624 67.39 1.68 -6.57
C GLN A 624 67.47 2.14 -5.13
N TYR A 625 67.08 1.27 -4.21
CA TYR A 625 67.11 1.59 -2.79
C TYR A 625 67.29 0.31 -1.96
N THR A 626 68.01 0.44 -0.86
CA THR A 626 68.19 -0.61 0.14
C THR A 626 67.74 -0.06 1.48
N LYS A 627 66.82 -0.78 2.11
CA LYS A 627 66.12 -0.31 3.30
C LYS A 627 67.04 -0.24 4.53
N PRO A 628 67.12 0.90 5.23
CA PRO A 628 68.06 1.11 6.34
C PRO A 628 67.59 0.56 7.70
N ASP A 629 66.27 0.41 7.90
CA ASP A 629 65.66 -0.12 9.13
C ASP A 629 64.37 -0.93 8.88
N ASP A 630 63.72 -1.39 9.94
CA ASP A 630 62.53 -2.26 9.87
C ASP A 630 61.20 -1.49 9.79
N SER A 631 61.20 -0.15 9.88
CA SER A 631 59.98 0.66 9.84
C SER A 631 59.37 0.67 8.44
N THR A 632 58.05 0.79 8.28
CA THR A 632 57.47 0.89 6.92
C THR A 632 57.85 2.24 6.30
N GLU A 633 58.47 2.22 5.13
CA GLU A 633 58.95 3.43 4.45
C GLU A 633 58.15 3.68 3.17
N THR A 634 57.96 4.97 2.85
CA THR A 634 57.45 5.41 1.56
C THR A 634 58.50 6.27 0.88
N ASN A 635 59.06 5.78 -0.21
CA ASN A 635 60.13 6.45 -0.96
C ASN A 635 59.57 7.02 -2.27
N ASN A 636 59.63 8.34 -2.46
CA ASN A 636 59.26 8.97 -3.73
C ASN A 636 60.48 9.11 -4.64
N ILE A 637 60.57 8.29 -5.68
CA ILE A 637 61.79 8.20 -6.52
C ILE A 637 61.99 9.41 -7.45
N THR A 638 60.96 10.24 -7.61
CA THR A 638 61.00 11.45 -8.44
C THR A 638 61.41 12.68 -7.63
N LEU A 639 61.42 12.61 -6.29
CA LEU A 639 61.79 13.72 -5.41
C LEU A 639 63.16 14.33 -5.73
N PRO A 640 64.20 13.56 -6.12
CA PRO A 640 65.50 14.12 -6.53
C PRO A 640 65.54 14.75 -7.93
N TRP A 641 64.43 14.71 -8.69
CA TRP A 641 64.42 15.20 -10.06
C TRP A 641 64.23 16.72 -10.12
N THR A 642 64.94 17.37 -11.04
CA THR A 642 64.92 18.80 -11.35
C THR A 642 64.56 19.01 -12.82
N ASN A 643 64.45 20.26 -13.28
CA ASN A 643 64.23 20.55 -14.70
C ASN A 643 65.38 20.07 -15.64
N GLN A 644 66.50 19.58 -15.13
CA GLN A 644 67.67 19.13 -15.92
C GLN A 644 67.99 17.63 -15.82
N ASN A 645 67.31 16.88 -14.92
CA ASN A 645 67.46 15.42 -14.74
C ASN A 645 66.08 14.75 -14.53
N GLY A 646 66.06 13.43 -14.35
CA GLY A 646 64.83 12.62 -14.39
C GLY A 646 64.39 12.31 -15.82
N ILE A 647 63.10 12.01 -16.01
CA ILE A 647 62.53 11.73 -17.34
C ILE A 647 62.22 13.04 -18.08
N LEU A 648 62.86 13.27 -19.22
CA LEU A 648 62.75 14.46 -20.05
C LEU A 648 62.27 14.09 -21.45
N LEU A 649 61.72 15.06 -22.18
CA LEU A 649 61.35 14.88 -23.59
C LEU A 649 62.47 15.41 -24.50
N SER A 650 63.03 14.55 -25.35
CA SER A 650 64.06 14.93 -26.33
C SER A 650 63.45 15.23 -27.69
N LEU A 651 63.76 16.40 -28.26
CA LEU A 651 63.41 16.78 -29.62
C LEU A 651 64.53 16.42 -30.60
N ASN A 652 64.16 15.82 -31.74
CA ASN A 652 65.07 15.60 -32.85
C ASN A 652 65.06 16.82 -33.82
N ASP A 653 65.64 16.65 -35.01
CA ASP A 653 65.85 17.70 -36.00
C ASP A 653 64.63 18.04 -36.87
N ASN A 654 63.62 17.17 -36.96
CA ASN A 654 62.43 17.45 -37.77
C ASN A 654 61.38 18.23 -36.98
N VAL A 655 60.59 19.01 -37.73
CA VAL A 655 59.50 19.79 -37.15
C VAL A 655 58.29 18.88 -36.91
N ASN A 656 57.89 18.77 -35.65
CA ASN A 656 56.67 18.08 -35.26
C ASN A 656 55.43 18.92 -35.64
N PRO A 657 54.40 18.33 -36.28
CA PRO A 657 53.12 19.01 -36.50
C PRO A 657 52.49 19.53 -35.20
N ALA A 658 51.79 20.65 -35.27
CA ALA A 658 51.05 21.18 -34.13
C ALA A 658 49.99 20.19 -33.64
N GLY A 659 49.85 20.02 -32.33
CA GLY A 659 48.87 19.15 -31.72
C GLY A 659 49.33 18.58 -30.38
N GLN A 660 48.46 17.79 -29.75
CA GLN A 660 48.78 17.07 -28.52
C GLN A 660 49.35 15.69 -28.87
N TYR A 661 50.37 15.27 -28.14
CA TYR A 661 51.02 13.97 -28.32
C TYR A 661 50.94 13.19 -27.02
N ASN A 662 50.51 11.93 -27.10
CA ASN A 662 50.34 11.05 -25.94
C ASN A 662 51.20 9.78 -26.10
N GLY A 663 51.63 9.23 -24.97
CA GLY A 663 52.29 7.93 -24.86
C GLY A 663 52.22 7.45 -23.41
N VAL A 664 52.73 6.24 -23.18
CA VAL A 664 52.65 5.55 -21.89
C VAL A 664 54.05 5.32 -21.35
N ILE A 665 54.28 5.68 -20.09
CA ILE A 665 55.45 5.24 -19.33
C ILE A 665 55.03 4.01 -18.53
N SER A 666 55.68 2.88 -18.79
CA SER A 666 55.47 1.64 -18.06
C SER A 666 56.52 1.52 -16.96
N TRP A 667 56.07 1.40 -15.72
CA TRP A 667 56.91 1.25 -14.54
C TRP A 667 56.95 -0.21 -14.11
N THR A 668 58.13 -0.73 -13.78
CA THR A 668 58.33 -2.07 -13.23
C THR A 668 59.07 -1.96 -11.92
N LEU A 669 58.52 -2.57 -10.87
CA LEU A 669 59.15 -2.67 -9.55
C LEU A 669 59.66 -4.10 -9.37
N LEU A 670 60.97 -4.23 -9.24
CA LEU A 670 61.64 -5.49 -9.02
C LEU A 670 61.95 -5.63 -7.53
N ASP A 671 61.41 -6.70 -6.93
CA ASP A 671 61.88 -7.20 -5.65
C ASP A 671 63.22 -7.90 -5.89
N SER A 672 64.30 -7.37 -5.33
CA SER A 672 65.65 -7.88 -5.54
C SER A 672 66.41 -7.95 -4.23
N ILE A 673 67.16 -9.03 -4.03
CA ILE A 673 68.18 -9.14 -2.98
C ILE A 673 69.48 -8.56 -3.55
N VAL A 674 70.29 -7.88 -2.74
CA VAL A 674 71.55 -7.24 -3.16
C VAL A 674 72.43 -8.23 -3.96
N ASN A 675 72.72 -7.91 -5.22
CA ASN A 675 73.84 -8.55 -5.93
C ASN A 675 75.13 -7.92 -5.39
N HIS A 676 75.91 -8.72 -4.66
CA HIS A 676 77.27 -8.35 -4.22
C HIS A 676 78.26 -8.29 -5.39
#